data_AF-A0A3N4HFZ8-F1
#
_entry.id   AF-A0A3N4HFZ8-F1
#
_cell.length_a   1.000
_cell.length_b   1.000
_cell.length_c   1.000
_cell.angle_alpha   90.00
_cell.angle_beta   90.00
_cell.angle_gamma   90.00
#
_symmetry.space_group_name_H-M   'P 1'
#
loop_
_entity.id
_entity.type
_entity.pdbx_description
1 polymer ?
#
loop_
_entity_poly.entity_id
_entity_poly.type
_entity_poly.pdbx_seq_one_letter_code
_entity_poly.pdbx_strand_id
1 'polypeptide(L)'
;MYRTATLPPSEKCQIKTAYCKLTNILTNDTPFLELLNTPTSTAQDIQTYLLSKISPLVRYPDPYNGLFSHLVDPAIPPVYHVNKALLEKLKVTRRPDCVQRLMSHVSTGGVCAECFERSDLETLRTGLGKYEEKRVVMMGGEKYLEELEKNRQQGMERRELQRRAEQERKEWQRREEERQKLERERKWEEDRRVFRLKWQQAEQWADNVYCVMTEAAIKNPDFLALFEGPLDRTPTVLANIILEMEFRKFVDKCDMNEELRGHFDAIMKDRHGSAPLDHFRFVRLHLSSDSRMKQPPSRGCPTLRCPWYKHPEVLELKQRLLVLDQAIKVRLEQEAVAAGFLLVQKRAEMEEERIRREIERLRLARKWQVETRRLQRKTDKRRCYSAKVLSVHSTFMELLRGDRSWTWIDEVGKIVAVVHTDFAKETKDTESHFPGKSWRPGYTLAEELLWHLFGKSRGGNDPCMECPMVPSVQEMKELLRKALELDFPVDLHFQRPLDSWERQNVIPMRLWCYEKVASTISTEAREILSNSQDGGSSPQNFKDSIEKLGSKLREELEKAQSKGRIKVQDPRTDRRLSGKVRETKALLDCTGLKTLWDHSAPARVYLEDFERYNWGNHYSVLGQVLRDLLEKSRSGQEMMLDSHVASTGLCVEAVEPVDGRSSAANGPDGPDAHDSGSDVGNLEDRAGRHGNGAEEAANDNDDETQNEADANTGDKRKRDCSADLDLEMEESEKKIRITGTM
;
A
#
# COMPACT_ATOMS: atom_id res chain seq x y z
N MET A 1 -37.36 -16.72 -4.39
CA MET A 1 -35.94 -17.08 -4.13
C MET A 1 -35.80 -17.58 -2.69
N TYR A 2 -35.91 -18.90 -2.51
CA TYR A 2 -35.92 -19.56 -1.20
C TYR A 2 -34.51 -19.87 -0.69
N ARG A 3 -34.40 -19.94 0.64
CA ARG A 3 -33.19 -20.18 1.44
C ARG A 3 -32.33 -21.30 0.86
N THR A 4 -31.21 -20.92 0.28
CA THR A 4 -29.97 -21.65 0.51
C THR A 4 -29.28 -20.90 1.64
N ALA A 5 -28.86 -21.59 2.71
CA ALA A 5 -27.79 -21.07 3.56
C ALA A 5 -26.73 -20.49 2.62
N THR A 6 -26.30 -19.25 2.86
CA THR A 6 -25.49 -18.47 1.91
C THR A 6 -24.30 -19.31 1.49
N LEU A 7 -24.43 -19.96 0.34
CA LEU A 7 -23.36 -20.78 -0.19
C LEU A 7 -22.14 -19.88 -0.32
N PRO A 8 -20.94 -20.37 0.03
CA PRO A 8 -19.71 -19.66 -0.23
C PRO A 8 -19.69 -19.14 -1.68
N PRO A 9 -19.11 -17.95 -1.94
CA PRO A 9 -19.04 -17.40 -3.29
C PRO A 9 -18.48 -18.38 -4.33
N SER A 10 -17.52 -19.23 -3.92
CA SER A 10 -16.94 -20.30 -4.74
C SER A 10 -17.97 -21.36 -5.15
N GLU A 11 -18.80 -21.84 -4.22
CA GLU A 11 -19.87 -22.79 -4.51
C GLU A 11 -20.93 -22.19 -5.44
N LYS A 12 -21.28 -20.91 -5.26
CA LYS A 12 -22.21 -20.22 -6.17
C LYS A 12 -21.68 -20.16 -7.61
N CYS A 13 -20.38 -19.92 -7.77
CA CYS A 13 -19.71 -19.91 -9.06
C CYS A 13 -19.77 -21.30 -9.72
N GLN A 14 -19.42 -22.36 -8.99
CA GLN A 14 -19.44 -23.74 -9.49
C GLN A 14 -20.86 -24.18 -9.93
N ILE A 15 -21.88 -23.85 -9.15
CA ILE A 15 -23.29 -24.12 -9.49
C ILE A 15 -23.66 -23.42 -10.79
N LYS A 16 -23.31 -22.15 -10.91
CA LYS A 16 -23.56 -21.36 -12.12
C LYS A 16 -22.91 -22.03 -13.34
N THR A 17 -21.63 -22.38 -13.27
CA THR A 17 -20.91 -23.05 -14.36
C THR A 17 -21.53 -24.39 -14.75
N ALA A 18 -21.94 -25.21 -13.77
CA ALA A 18 -22.58 -26.50 -14.03
C ALA A 18 -23.89 -26.33 -14.81
N TYR A 19 -24.72 -25.36 -14.42
CA TYR A 19 -25.97 -25.06 -15.12
C TYR A 19 -25.74 -24.43 -16.51
N CYS A 20 -24.74 -23.55 -16.69
CA CYS A 20 -24.51 -22.97 -18.02
C CYS A 20 -24.06 -24.09 -19.01
N LYS A 21 -23.36 -25.14 -18.54
CA LYS A 21 -23.00 -26.32 -19.36
C LYS A 21 -24.14 -27.29 -19.60
N LEU A 22 -24.91 -27.60 -18.56
CA LEU A 22 -26.13 -28.39 -18.71
C LEU A 22 -27.05 -27.74 -19.75
N THR A 23 -27.15 -26.41 -19.71
CA THR A 23 -27.89 -25.63 -20.71
C THR A 23 -27.34 -25.88 -22.12
N ASN A 24 -26.01 -25.85 -22.34
CA ASN A 24 -25.41 -26.17 -23.64
C ASN A 24 -25.80 -27.56 -24.16
N ILE A 25 -25.73 -28.57 -23.28
CA ILE A 25 -26.06 -29.96 -23.64
C ILE A 25 -27.53 -30.06 -24.04
N LEU A 26 -28.42 -29.47 -23.24
CA LEU A 26 -29.86 -29.59 -23.42
C LEU A 26 -30.43 -28.72 -24.55
N THR A 27 -29.69 -27.71 -25.02
CA THR A 27 -30.15 -26.79 -26.08
C THR A 27 -30.47 -27.55 -27.37
N ASN A 28 -29.66 -28.56 -27.70
CA ASN A 28 -29.76 -29.35 -28.92
C ASN A 28 -30.17 -30.81 -28.64
N ASP A 29 -30.63 -31.10 -27.43
CA ASP A 29 -31.02 -32.45 -27.01
C ASP A 29 -32.46 -32.71 -27.44
N THR A 30 -32.65 -33.20 -28.66
CA THR A 30 -33.98 -33.48 -29.25
C THR A 30 -34.87 -34.33 -28.34
N PRO A 31 -34.38 -35.44 -27.74
CA PRO A 31 -35.19 -36.22 -26.79
C PRO A 31 -35.64 -35.41 -25.56
N PHE A 32 -34.82 -34.50 -25.04
CA PHE A 32 -35.24 -33.64 -23.93
C PHE A 32 -36.33 -32.64 -24.35
N LEU A 33 -36.17 -32.02 -25.52
CA LEU A 33 -37.14 -31.07 -26.05
C LEU A 33 -38.47 -31.75 -26.40
N GLU A 34 -38.43 -32.97 -26.94
CA GLU A 34 -39.60 -33.81 -27.14
C GLU A 34 -40.28 -34.13 -25.82
N LEU A 35 -39.52 -34.50 -24.78
CA LEU A 35 -40.05 -34.77 -23.45
C LEU A 35 -40.72 -33.53 -22.84
N LEU A 36 -40.13 -32.34 -23.00
CA LEU A 36 -40.76 -31.08 -22.55
C LEU A 36 -42.07 -30.77 -23.29
N ASN A 37 -42.16 -31.11 -24.57
CA ASN A 37 -43.31 -30.79 -25.42
C ASN A 37 -44.40 -31.87 -25.46
N THR A 38 -44.08 -33.11 -25.08
CA THR A 38 -45.00 -34.23 -25.14
C THR A 38 -46.09 -34.08 -24.06
N PRO A 39 -47.38 -34.14 -24.39
CA PRO A 39 -48.45 -33.97 -23.40
C PRO A 39 -48.52 -35.14 -22.41
N THR A 40 -48.03 -36.32 -22.78
CA THR A 40 -48.03 -37.52 -21.93
C THR A 40 -46.85 -37.61 -20.96
N SER A 41 -45.82 -36.76 -21.10
CA SER A 41 -44.68 -36.76 -20.17
C SER A 41 -45.06 -36.16 -18.81
N THR A 42 -44.60 -36.74 -17.72
CA THR A 42 -44.74 -36.18 -16.37
C THR A 42 -43.56 -35.27 -16.01
N ALA A 43 -43.73 -34.41 -15.00
CA ALA A 43 -42.62 -33.62 -14.46
C ALA A 43 -41.51 -34.52 -13.85
N GLN A 44 -41.86 -35.71 -13.36
CA GLN A 44 -40.91 -36.70 -12.88
C GLN A 44 -40.04 -37.27 -14.02
N ASP A 45 -40.62 -37.51 -15.20
CA ASP A 45 -39.86 -37.97 -16.38
C ASP A 45 -38.83 -36.92 -16.79
N ILE A 46 -39.25 -35.65 -16.82
CA ILE A 46 -38.39 -34.50 -17.17
C ILE A 46 -37.26 -34.35 -16.14
N GLN A 47 -37.57 -34.49 -14.85
CA GLN A 47 -36.56 -34.44 -13.79
C GLN A 47 -35.56 -35.59 -13.88
N THR A 48 -36.04 -36.81 -14.13
CA THR A 48 -35.22 -38.01 -14.25
C THR A 48 -34.27 -37.92 -15.45
N TYR A 49 -34.77 -37.42 -16.59
CA TYR A 49 -33.96 -37.14 -17.76
C TYR A 49 -32.90 -36.07 -17.48
N LEU A 50 -33.26 -34.99 -16.79
CA LEU A 50 -32.30 -33.94 -16.44
C LEU A 50 -31.16 -34.49 -15.57
N LEU A 51 -31.49 -35.31 -14.57
CA LEU A 51 -30.53 -35.94 -13.68
C LEU A 51 -29.61 -36.93 -14.43
N SER A 52 -30.14 -37.66 -15.42
CA SER A 52 -29.33 -38.57 -16.26
C SER A 52 -28.31 -37.82 -17.11
N LYS A 53 -28.59 -36.56 -17.50
CA LYS A 53 -27.65 -35.69 -18.23
C LYS A 53 -26.68 -34.95 -17.32
N ILE A 54 -27.07 -34.68 -16.08
CA ILE A 54 -26.18 -34.09 -15.07
C ILE A 54 -25.17 -35.12 -14.56
N SER A 55 -25.57 -36.37 -14.35
CA SER A 55 -24.74 -37.40 -13.72
C SER A 55 -23.37 -37.62 -14.40
N PRO A 56 -23.25 -37.68 -15.74
CA PRO A 56 -21.96 -37.80 -16.44
C PRO A 56 -21.05 -36.57 -16.29
N LEU A 57 -21.60 -35.40 -15.95
CA LEU A 57 -20.83 -34.17 -15.72
C LEU A 57 -20.20 -34.14 -14.32
N VAL A 58 -20.50 -35.14 -13.50
CA VAL A 58 -19.98 -35.31 -12.15
C VAL A 58 -18.97 -36.45 -12.14
N ARG A 59 -17.68 -36.16 -12.29
CA ARG A 59 -16.64 -37.14 -11.93
C ARG A 59 -16.37 -37.11 -10.44
N TYR A 60 -16.25 -38.29 -9.85
CA TYR A 60 -15.71 -38.45 -8.51
C TYR A 60 -14.28 -37.94 -8.51
N PRO A 61 -13.86 -37.10 -7.55
CA PRO A 61 -12.44 -36.84 -7.36
C PRO A 61 -11.80 -38.19 -7.07
N ASP A 62 -11.03 -38.69 -8.03
CA ASP A 62 -10.18 -39.85 -7.84
C ASP A 62 -9.11 -39.43 -6.82
N PRO A 63 -9.08 -40.02 -5.62
CA PRO A 63 -8.16 -39.58 -4.56
C PRO A 63 -6.68 -39.66 -4.97
N TYR A 64 -6.35 -40.33 -6.08
CA TYR A 64 -4.98 -40.50 -6.58
C TYR A 64 -4.56 -39.55 -7.71
N ASN A 65 -5.47 -38.74 -8.28
CA ASN A 65 -5.17 -37.89 -9.45
C ASN A 65 -4.41 -36.57 -9.13
N GLY A 66 -4.06 -36.33 -7.87
CA GLY A 66 -3.19 -35.21 -7.50
C GLY A 66 -1.74 -35.37 -7.99
N LEU A 67 -1.28 -36.60 -8.27
CA LEU A 67 0.11 -36.87 -8.64
C LEU A 67 0.40 -36.89 -10.15
N PHE A 68 -0.61 -36.94 -11.02
CA PHE A 68 -0.43 -37.14 -12.46
C PHE A 68 -1.07 -36.08 -13.36
N SER A 69 -1.47 -34.92 -12.81
CA SER A 69 -2.17 -33.88 -13.59
C SER A 69 -1.37 -33.31 -14.76
N HIS A 70 -0.05 -33.54 -14.80
CA HIS A 70 0.86 -33.07 -15.85
C HIS A 70 0.96 -34.03 -17.05
N LEU A 71 0.46 -35.28 -16.93
CA LEU A 71 0.58 -36.32 -17.97
C LEU A 71 -0.72 -36.56 -18.75
N VAL A 72 -1.77 -35.80 -18.47
CA VAL A 72 -3.03 -35.94 -19.21
C VAL A 72 -2.91 -35.20 -20.54
N ASP A 73 -3.06 -35.95 -21.63
CA ASP A 73 -3.07 -35.48 -23.00
C ASP A 73 -3.90 -34.19 -23.15
N PRO A 74 -3.32 -33.07 -23.62
CA PRO A 74 -4.03 -31.80 -23.80
C PRO A 74 -5.19 -31.90 -24.81
N ALA A 75 -5.31 -32.99 -25.57
CA ALA A 75 -6.48 -33.27 -26.40
C ALA A 75 -7.72 -33.67 -25.60
N ILE A 76 -7.59 -34.00 -24.31
CA ILE A 76 -8.73 -34.35 -23.45
C ILE A 76 -9.27 -33.05 -22.84
N PRO A 77 -10.50 -32.61 -23.20
CA PRO A 77 -11.06 -31.37 -22.68
C PRO A 77 -11.11 -31.41 -21.13
N PRO A 78 -10.77 -30.31 -20.44
CA PRO A 78 -10.71 -30.28 -18.98
C PRO A 78 -12.05 -30.78 -18.42
N VAL A 79 -12.00 -31.88 -17.67
CA VAL A 79 -13.19 -32.47 -17.05
C VAL A 79 -13.44 -31.72 -15.75
N TYR A 80 -14.57 -31.00 -15.67
CA TYR A 80 -14.82 -30.08 -14.58
C TYR A 80 -15.41 -30.79 -13.36
N HIS A 81 -14.87 -30.48 -12.19
CA HIS A 81 -15.27 -31.08 -10.92
C HIS A 81 -16.56 -30.43 -10.39
N VAL A 82 -17.72 -31.06 -10.64
CA VAL A 82 -18.95 -30.75 -9.92
C VAL A 82 -18.91 -31.50 -8.59
N ASN A 83 -18.90 -30.78 -7.46
CA ASN A 83 -18.80 -31.39 -6.13
C ASN A 83 -19.96 -32.38 -5.86
N LYS A 84 -19.69 -33.55 -5.28
CA LYS A 84 -20.71 -34.55 -4.88
C LYS A 84 -21.82 -33.94 -4.01
N ALA A 85 -21.49 -33.00 -3.12
CA ALA A 85 -22.47 -32.27 -2.30
C ALA A 85 -23.46 -31.45 -3.16
N LEU A 86 -23.02 -31.01 -4.34
CA LEU A 86 -23.88 -30.31 -5.29
C LEU A 86 -24.79 -31.29 -6.04
N LEU A 87 -24.30 -32.46 -6.46
CA LEU A 87 -25.15 -33.49 -7.05
C LEU A 87 -26.24 -33.95 -6.08
N GLU A 88 -25.91 -34.13 -4.79
CA GLU A 88 -26.91 -34.45 -3.77
C GLU A 88 -27.92 -33.30 -3.59
N LYS A 89 -27.49 -32.04 -3.58
CA LYS A 89 -28.40 -30.88 -3.58
C LYS A 89 -29.27 -30.78 -4.85
N LEU A 90 -28.86 -31.38 -5.97
CA LEU A 90 -29.61 -31.44 -7.24
C LEU A 90 -30.57 -32.64 -7.30
N LYS A 91 -30.21 -33.77 -6.65
CA LYS A 91 -31.03 -34.97 -6.51
C LYS A 91 -32.17 -34.80 -5.50
N VAL A 92 -32.01 -33.92 -4.52
CA VAL A 92 -33.05 -33.64 -3.53
C VAL A 92 -34.30 -33.14 -4.26
N THR A 93 -35.36 -33.96 -4.24
CA THR A 93 -36.70 -33.69 -4.80
C THR A 93 -37.45 -32.58 -4.06
N ARG A 94 -36.88 -32.01 -3.00
CA ARG A 94 -37.48 -30.87 -2.28
C ARG A 94 -37.15 -29.54 -2.95
N ARG A 95 -38.19 -28.71 -3.07
CA ARG A 95 -38.23 -27.45 -3.84
C ARG A 95 -37.08 -26.48 -3.50
N PRO A 96 -36.50 -25.78 -4.50
CA PRO A 96 -36.76 -25.94 -5.93
C PRO A 96 -36.00 -27.16 -6.51
N ASP A 97 -36.72 -27.97 -7.29
CA ASP A 97 -36.17 -29.08 -8.06
C ASP A 97 -35.15 -28.60 -9.11
N CYS A 98 -34.36 -29.53 -9.65
CA CYS A 98 -33.27 -29.19 -10.57
C CYS A 98 -33.74 -28.51 -11.86
N VAL A 99 -34.99 -28.76 -12.29
CA VAL A 99 -35.59 -28.17 -13.48
C VAL A 99 -36.01 -26.72 -13.22
N GLN A 100 -36.60 -26.39 -12.07
CA GLN A 100 -36.87 -25.00 -11.68
C GLN A 100 -35.59 -24.17 -11.51
N ARG A 101 -34.52 -24.78 -11.02
CA ARG A 101 -33.22 -24.11 -10.95
C ARG A 101 -32.64 -23.86 -12.33
N LEU A 102 -32.78 -24.81 -13.27
CA LEU A 102 -32.43 -24.59 -14.68
C LEU A 102 -33.29 -23.48 -15.29
N MET A 103 -34.61 -23.48 -15.05
CA MET A 103 -35.53 -22.44 -15.51
C MET A 103 -35.14 -21.07 -14.95
N SER A 104 -34.86 -20.95 -13.64
CA SER A 104 -34.35 -19.70 -13.07
C SER A 104 -33.01 -19.30 -13.70
N HIS A 105 -32.14 -20.26 -13.98
CA HIS A 105 -30.85 -20.00 -14.62
C HIS A 105 -30.97 -19.44 -16.04
N VAL A 106 -31.89 -19.97 -16.85
CA VAL A 106 -32.08 -19.56 -18.26
C VAL A 106 -33.11 -18.45 -18.47
N SER A 107 -34.01 -18.22 -17.51
CA SER A 107 -35.14 -17.29 -17.63
C SER A 107 -35.08 -16.09 -16.68
N THR A 108 -34.36 -16.18 -15.55
CA THR A 108 -34.14 -14.99 -14.68
C THR A 108 -32.73 -14.46 -14.90
N GLY A 109 -32.61 -13.30 -15.55
CA GLY A 109 -31.33 -12.63 -15.84
C GLY A 109 -30.45 -12.30 -14.62
N GLY A 110 -30.88 -12.64 -13.41
CA GLY A 110 -30.11 -12.51 -12.17
C GLY A 110 -29.14 -13.67 -11.86
N VAL A 111 -29.18 -14.81 -12.58
CA VAL A 111 -28.38 -16.01 -12.22
C VAL A 111 -27.20 -16.29 -13.16
N CYS A 112 -27.41 -16.44 -14.48
CA CYS A 112 -26.34 -16.55 -15.50
C CYS A 112 -26.68 -15.65 -16.69
N ALA A 113 -26.00 -14.49 -16.79
CA ALA A 113 -26.13 -13.59 -17.94
C ALA A 113 -25.85 -14.32 -19.26
N GLU A 114 -24.82 -15.19 -19.27
CA GLU A 114 -24.43 -15.94 -20.46
C GLU A 114 -25.53 -16.82 -21.05
N CYS A 115 -26.33 -17.49 -20.21
CA CYS A 115 -27.44 -18.32 -20.69
C CYS A 115 -28.71 -17.51 -20.90
N PHE A 116 -29.00 -16.54 -20.04
CA PHE A 116 -30.23 -15.75 -20.13
C PHE A 116 -30.40 -15.02 -21.48
N GLU A 117 -29.31 -14.65 -22.14
CA GLU A 117 -29.35 -13.83 -23.36
C GLU A 117 -29.09 -14.64 -24.64
N ARG A 118 -28.97 -15.96 -24.55
CA ARG A 118 -28.81 -16.83 -25.72
C ARG A 118 -30.14 -17.02 -26.45
N SER A 119 -30.19 -16.78 -27.76
CA SER A 119 -31.42 -16.91 -28.56
C SER A 119 -31.71 -18.37 -28.96
N ASP A 120 -30.69 -19.20 -29.08
CA ASP A 120 -30.82 -20.64 -29.34
C ASP A 120 -31.49 -21.39 -28.17
N LEU A 121 -31.60 -20.75 -27.00
CA LEU A 121 -32.34 -21.28 -25.86
C LEU A 121 -33.84 -21.02 -25.91
N GLU A 122 -34.37 -20.32 -26.91
CA GLU A 122 -35.80 -19.98 -26.90
C GLU A 122 -36.68 -21.24 -26.89
N THR A 123 -36.34 -22.24 -27.70
CA THR A 123 -37.01 -23.55 -27.69
C THR A 123 -36.92 -24.23 -26.32
N LEU A 124 -35.77 -24.14 -25.64
CA LEU A 124 -35.59 -24.65 -24.29
C LEU A 124 -36.40 -23.86 -23.26
N ARG A 125 -36.45 -22.52 -23.35
CA ARG A 125 -37.24 -21.64 -22.46
C ARG A 125 -38.73 -21.91 -22.62
N THR A 126 -39.21 -22.03 -23.86
CA THR A 126 -40.60 -22.39 -24.15
C THR A 126 -40.92 -23.77 -23.60
N GLY A 127 -40.04 -24.75 -23.81
CA GLY A 127 -40.21 -26.10 -23.26
C GLY A 127 -40.22 -26.11 -21.72
N LEU A 128 -39.32 -25.38 -21.07
CA LEU A 128 -39.29 -25.22 -19.61
C LEU A 128 -40.48 -24.42 -19.07
N GLY A 129 -41.07 -23.52 -19.86
CA GLY A 129 -42.33 -22.87 -19.56
C GLY A 129 -43.48 -23.88 -19.45
N LYS A 130 -43.58 -24.81 -20.40
CA LYS A 130 -44.55 -25.92 -20.37
C LYS A 130 -44.32 -26.86 -19.19
N TYR A 131 -43.08 -27.01 -18.72
CA TYR A 131 -42.79 -27.76 -17.50
C TYR A 131 -43.45 -27.14 -16.26
N GLU A 132 -43.51 -25.81 -16.14
CA GLU A 132 -44.14 -25.18 -14.97
C GLU A 132 -45.65 -25.49 -14.92
N GLU A 133 -46.33 -25.51 -16.07
CA GLU A 133 -47.73 -25.96 -16.17
C GLU A 133 -47.89 -27.41 -15.71
N LYS A 134 -47.06 -28.34 -16.23
CA LYS A 134 -47.04 -29.76 -15.82
C LYS A 134 -46.75 -29.95 -14.34
N ARG A 135 -45.84 -29.14 -13.79
CA ARG A 135 -45.44 -29.18 -12.39
C ARG A 135 -46.53 -28.66 -11.46
N VAL A 136 -47.22 -27.59 -11.84
CA VAL A 136 -48.38 -27.08 -11.09
C VAL A 136 -49.44 -28.18 -10.98
N VAL A 137 -49.76 -28.84 -12.09
CA VAL A 137 -50.70 -29.98 -12.10
C VAL A 137 -50.21 -31.13 -11.18
N MET A 138 -48.94 -31.54 -11.30
CA MET A 138 -48.35 -32.61 -10.46
C MET A 138 -48.38 -32.29 -8.96
N MET A 139 -48.16 -31.02 -8.59
CA MET A 139 -48.08 -30.61 -7.19
C MET A 139 -49.44 -30.24 -6.57
N GLY A 140 -50.56 -30.50 -7.27
CA GLY A 140 -51.91 -30.29 -6.74
C GLY A 140 -52.65 -29.04 -7.25
N GLY A 141 -52.21 -28.47 -8.38
CA GLY A 141 -52.90 -27.39 -9.08
C GLY A 141 -52.93 -26.06 -8.32
N GLU A 142 -54.11 -25.43 -8.23
CA GLU A 142 -54.31 -24.15 -7.54
C GLU A 142 -53.87 -24.18 -6.08
N LYS A 143 -54.11 -25.27 -5.36
CA LYS A 143 -53.71 -25.42 -3.95
C LYS A 143 -52.21 -25.20 -3.75
N TYR A 144 -51.40 -25.62 -4.73
CA TYR A 144 -49.96 -25.40 -4.69
C TYR A 144 -49.60 -23.93 -4.90
N LEU A 145 -50.24 -23.23 -5.84
CA LEU A 145 -49.99 -21.82 -6.10
C LEU A 145 -50.37 -20.95 -4.89
N GLU A 146 -51.51 -21.24 -4.25
CA GLU A 146 -51.95 -20.59 -3.01
C GLU A 146 -50.93 -20.77 -1.87
N GLU A 147 -50.41 -22.00 -1.70
CA GLU A 147 -49.39 -22.29 -0.69
C GLU A 147 -48.07 -21.54 -0.97
N LEU A 148 -47.70 -21.39 -2.24
CA LEU A 148 -46.52 -20.64 -2.67
C LEU A 148 -46.62 -19.14 -2.34
N GLU A 149 -47.76 -18.53 -2.66
CA GLU A 149 -47.99 -17.10 -2.39
C GLU A 149 -48.08 -16.84 -0.89
N LYS A 150 -48.78 -17.71 -0.14
CA LYS A 150 -48.83 -17.66 1.33
C LYS A 150 -47.43 -17.69 1.94
N ASN A 151 -46.57 -18.61 1.47
CA ASN A 151 -45.20 -18.70 1.97
C ASN A 151 -44.34 -17.48 1.56
N ARG A 152 -44.60 -16.89 0.38
CA ARG A 152 -43.93 -15.64 -0.08
C ARG A 152 -44.28 -14.47 0.82
N GLN A 153 -45.56 -14.30 1.14
CA GLN A 153 -46.08 -13.23 1.98
C GLN A 153 -45.57 -13.36 3.42
N GLN A 154 -45.66 -14.56 4.01
CA GLN A 154 -45.06 -14.84 5.32
C GLN A 154 -43.53 -14.64 5.34
N GLY A 155 -42.86 -14.83 4.19
CA GLY A 155 -41.44 -14.55 4.05
C GLY A 155 -41.11 -13.05 4.08
N MET A 156 -41.96 -12.23 3.46
CA MET A 156 -41.83 -10.77 3.46
C MET A 156 -42.12 -10.18 4.84
N GLU A 157 -43.21 -10.59 5.48
CA GLU A 157 -43.59 -10.16 6.84
C GLU A 157 -42.50 -10.46 7.86
N ARG A 158 -41.93 -11.67 7.82
CA ARG A 158 -40.79 -12.05 8.70
C ARG A 158 -39.57 -11.14 8.50
N ARG A 159 -39.27 -10.72 7.26
CA ARG A 159 -38.14 -9.81 6.98
C ARG A 159 -38.42 -8.39 7.46
N GLU A 160 -39.66 -7.94 7.36
CA GLU A 160 -40.03 -6.62 7.85
C GLU A 160 -40.01 -6.56 9.38
N LEU A 161 -40.58 -7.57 10.04
CA LEU A 161 -40.52 -7.71 11.49
C LEU A 161 -39.06 -7.77 11.99
N GLN A 162 -38.20 -8.52 11.30
CA GLN A 162 -36.78 -8.60 11.63
C GLN A 162 -36.08 -7.23 11.49
N ARG A 163 -36.40 -6.45 10.45
CA ARG A 163 -35.85 -5.10 10.26
C ARG A 163 -36.28 -4.13 11.35
N ARG A 164 -37.56 -4.16 11.75
CA ARG A 164 -38.09 -3.33 12.85
C ARG A 164 -37.41 -3.69 14.19
N ALA A 165 -37.35 -4.98 14.52
CA ALA A 165 -36.69 -5.46 15.73
C ALA A 165 -35.16 -5.17 15.76
N GLU A 166 -34.51 -5.04 14.61
CA GLU A 166 -33.11 -4.62 14.52
C GLU A 166 -32.96 -3.10 14.72
N GLN A 167 -33.85 -2.29 14.15
CA GLN A 167 -33.87 -0.84 14.36
C GLN A 167 -34.14 -0.48 15.82
N GLU A 168 -35.14 -1.11 16.45
CA GLU A 168 -35.46 -0.90 17.87
C GLU A 168 -34.29 -1.27 18.78
N ARG A 169 -33.58 -2.38 18.48
CA ARG A 169 -32.37 -2.76 19.22
C ARG A 169 -31.27 -1.73 19.10
N LYS A 170 -31.03 -1.17 17.91
CA LYS A 170 -30.03 -0.12 17.70
C LYS A 170 -30.37 1.18 18.42
N GLU A 171 -31.65 1.56 18.44
CA GLU A 171 -32.10 2.74 19.18
C GLU A 171 -31.97 2.55 20.69
N TRP A 172 -32.35 1.37 21.19
CA TRP A 172 -32.21 1.04 22.60
C TRP A 172 -30.74 1.06 23.04
N GLN A 173 -29.83 0.48 22.25
CA GLN A 173 -28.39 0.54 22.52
C GLN A 173 -27.87 1.97 22.58
N ARG A 174 -28.30 2.85 21.68
CA ARG A 174 -27.89 4.26 21.68
C ARG A 174 -28.34 4.99 22.96
N ARG A 175 -29.59 4.78 23.40
CA ARG A 175 -30.11 5.37 24.65
C ARG A 175 -29.39 4.85 25.89
N GLU A 176 -29.04 3.56 25.88
CA GLU A 176 -28.28 2.92 26.96
C GLU A 176 -26.86 3.49 27.07
N GLU A 177 -26.16 3.64 25.94
CA GLU A 177 -24.82 4.24 25.88
C GLU A 177 -24.83 5.71 26.35
N GLU A 178 -25.84 6.48 25.98
CA GLU A 178 -26.00 7.87 26.40
C GLU A 178 -26.24 7.98 27.92
N ARG A 179 -27.09 7.10 28.48
CA ARG A 179 -27.31 7.05 29.93
C ARG A 179 -26.03 6.69 30.69
N GLN A 180 -25.29 5.68 30.23
CA GLN A 180 -24.01 5.28 30.84
C GLN A 180 -22.93 6.36 30.71
N LYS A 181 -22.99 7.18 29.65
CA LYS A 181 -22.09 8.34 29.51
C LYS A 181 -22.39 9.39 30.58
N LEU A 182 -23.65 9.78 30.74
CA LEU A 182 -24.06 10.77 31.75
C LEU A 182 -23.76 10.31 33.18
N GLU A 183 -23.97 9.03 33.48
CA GLU A 183 -23.65 8.47 34.80
C GLU A 183 -22.15 8.51 35.10
N ARG A 184 -21.31 8.20 34.10
CA ARG A 184 -19.85 8.32 34.22
C ARG A 184 -19.39 9.77 34.42
N GLU A 185 -20.01 10.72 33.73
CA GLU A 185 -19.70 12.15 33.89
C GLU A 185 -20.06 12.64 35.30
N ARG A 186 -21.27 12.32 35.80
CA ARG A 186 -21.68 12.69 37.17
C ARG A 186 -20.75 12.08 38.23
N LYS A 187 -20.42 10.80 38.09
CA LYS A 187 -19.49 10.11 39.01
C LYS A 187 -18.10 10.74 38.98
N TRP A 188 -17.59 11.07 37.79
CA TRP A 188 -16.29 11.73 37.64
C TRP A 188 -16.25 13.11 38.32
N GLU A 189 -17.33 13.90 38.24
CA GLU A 189 -17.40 15.19 38.93
C GLU A 189 -17.42 15.06 40.45
N GLU A 190 -18.14 14.07 40.98
CA GLU A 190 -18.18 13.75 42.40
C GLU A 190 -16.81 13.30 42.91
N ASP A 191 -16.18 12.35 42.22
CA ASP A 191 -14.83 11.86 42.53
C ASP A 191 -13.81 13.01 42.50
N ARG A 192 -13.90 13.91 41.51
CA ARG A 192 -13.04 15.09 41.40
C ARG A 192 -13.26 16.10 42.53
N ARG A 193 -14.47 16.21 43.08
CA ARG A 193 -14.75 17.07 44.24
C ARG A 193 -14.13 16.48 45.51
N VAL A 194 -14.32 15.18 45.73
CA VAL A 194 -13.75 14.46 46.88
C VAL A 194 -12.22 14.51 46.83
N PHE A 195 -11.61 14.27 45.66
CA PHE A 195 -10.18 14.37 45.42
C PHE A 195 -9.63 15.75 45.82
N ARG A 196 -10.30 16.85 45.43
CA ARG A 196 -9.85 18.22 45.77
C ARG A 196 -9.82 18.49 47.27
N LEU A 197 -10.83 18.04 48.01
CA LEU A 197 -10.88 18.22 49.47
C LEU A 197 -9.76 17.44 50.17
N LYS A 198 -9.54 16.18 49.77
CA LYS A 198 -8.45 15.35 50.29
C LYS A 198 -7.08 15.93 49.94
N TRP A 199 -6.91 16.42 48.73
CA TRP A 199 -5.68 17.10 48.29
C TRP A 199 -5.37 18.33 49.14
N GLN A 200 -6.36 19.18 49.43
CA GLN A 200 -6.18 20.35 50.29
C GLN A 200 -5.79 19.99 51.72
N GLN A 201 -6.37 18.92 52.28
CA GLN A 201 -5.98 18.44 53.62
C GLN A 201 -4.54 17.92 53.63
N ALA A 202 -4.16 17.12 52.63
CA ALA A 202 -2.78 16.65 52.48
C ALA A 202 -1.78 17.80 52.28
N GLU A 203 -2.20 18.85 51.56
CA GLU A 203 -1.39 20.05 51.36
C GLU A 203 -1.08 20.78 52.67
N GLN A 204 -2.08 20.92 53.56
CA GLN A 204 -1.87 21.52 54.88
C GLN A 204 -0.88 20.71 55.73
N TRP A 205 -0.88 19.39 55.65
CA TRP A 205 0.12 18.57 56.34
C TRP A 205 1.50 18.74 55.73
N ALA A 206 1.61 18.76 54.40
CA ALA A 206 2.86 18.97 53.68
C ALA A 206 3.47 20.36 53.98
N ASP A 207 2.64 21.38 54.19
CA ASP A 207 3.07 22.71 54.60
C ASP A 207 3.66 22.74 56.03
N ASN A 208 3.17 21.86 56.91
CA ASN A 208 3.50 21.89 58.34
C ASN A 208 4.60 20.92 58.76
N VAL A 209 4.81 19.84 58.01
CA VAL A 209 5.68 18.72 58.40
C VAL A 209 7.09 19.17 58.79
N TYR A 210 7.71 20.05 58.00
CA TYR A 210 9.07 20.51 58.28
C TYR A 210 9.18 21.49 59.44
N CYS A 211 8.10 22.17 59.82
CA CYS A 211 8.08 22.98 61.04
C CYS A 211 8.17 22.06 62.27
N VAL A 212 7.37 20.98 62.28
CA VAL A 212 7.34 19.99 63.36
C VAL A 212 8.66 19.22 63.43
N MET A 213 9.20 18.80 62.28
CA MET A 213 10.48 18.10 62.22
C MET A 213 11.64 18.98 62.68
N THR A 214 11.65 20.26 62.32
CA THR A 214 12.67 21.21 62.78
C THR A 214 12.64 21.34 64.31
N GLU A 215 11.46 21.46 64.89
CA GLU A 215 11.30 21.53 66.35
C GLU A 215 11.81 20.25 67.04
N ALA A 216 11.47 19.07 66.50
CA ALA A 216 11.93 17.79 67.03
C ALA A 216 13.46 17.64 66.92
N ALA A 217 14.05 18.06 65.80
CA ALA A 217 15.49 17.97 65.54
C ALA A 217 16.31 18.81 66.52
N ILE A 218 15.84 20.01 66.86
CA ILE A 218 16.54 20.91 67.80
C ILE A 218 16.54 20.35 69.23
N LYS A 219 15.46 19.65 69.60
CA LYS A 219 15.34 19.02 70.92
C LYS A 219 16.08 17.67 71.01
N ASN A 220 16.63 17.17 69.90
CA ASN A 220 17.31 15.89 69.84
C ASN A 220 18.83 16.07 69.99
N PRO A 221 19.44 15.66 71.12
CA PRO A 221 20.86 15.84 71.36
C PRO A 221 21.74 15.03 70.39
N ASP A 222 21.28 13.84 69.98
CA ASP A 222 22.01 13.00 69.02
C ASP A 222 22.09 13.70 67.66
N PHE A 223 21.00 14.37 67.25
CA PHE A 223 20.98 15.15 66.02
C PHE A 223 21.97 16.33 66.06
N LEU A 224 22.03 17.05 67.18
CA LEU A 224 22.96 18.18 67.34
C LEU A 224 24.43 17.71 67.35
N ALA A 225 24.72 16.59 68.02
CA ALA A 225 26.06 16.02 68.12
C ALA A 225 26.66 15.60 66.77
N LEU A 226 25.82 15.27 65.77
CA LEU A 226 26.29 14.92 64.42
C LEU A 226 27.17 15.99 63.77
N PHE A 227 27.03 17.25 64.17
CA PHE A 227 27.73 18.39 63.57
C PHE A 227 28.95 18.85 64.38
N GLU A 228 29.34 18.14 65.44
CA GLU A 228 30.54 18.43 66.24
C GLU A 228 31.81 17.76 65.71
N GLY A 229 31.66 16.75 64.85
CA GLY A 229 32.73 15.94 64.28
C GLY A 229 33.23 16.38 62.89
N PRO A 230 34.09 15.58 62.23
CA PRO A 230 34.57 15.86 60.88
C PRO A 230 33.42 15.91 59.86
N LEU A 231 33.47 16.91 58.98
CA LEU A 231 32.39 17.26 58.04
C LEU A 231 32.44 16.41 56.76
N ASP A 232 32.36 15.09 56.90
CA ASP A 232 32.26 14.15 55.79
C ASP A 232 30.78 13.90 55.37
N ARG A 233 30.49 12.82 54.62
CA ARG A 233 29.10 12.50 54.20
C ARG A 233 28.24 11.92 55.32
N THR A 234 28.87 11.40 56.37
CA THR A 234 28.23 10.61 57.43
C THR A 234 27.22 11.43 58.25
N PRO A 235 27.53 12.68 58.68
CA PRO A 235 26.56 13.52 59.39
C PRO A 235 25.26 13.77 58.62
N THR A 236 25.35 13.98 57.30
CA THR A 236 24.16 14.23 56.46
C THR A 236 23.27 12.98 56.35
N VAL A 237 23.88 11.80 56.20
CA VAL A 237 23.15 10.52 56.12
C VAL A 237 22.48 10.20 57.45
N LEU A 238 23.22 10.31 58.56
CA LEU A 238 22.67 10.08 59.90
C LEU A 238 21.59 11.08 60.27
N ALA A 239 21.74 12.36 59.90
CA ALA A 239 20.72 13.38 60.09
C ALA A 239 19.43 13.06 59.33
N ASN A 240 19.53 12.56 58.09
CA ASN A 240 18.38 12.10 57.33
C ASN A 240 17.70 10.89 57.98
N ILE A 241 18.45 9.94 58.56
CA ILE A 241 17.87 8.81 59.28
C ILE A 241 17.08 9.27 60.51
N ILE A 242 17.65 10.18 61.31
CA ILE A 242 16.98 10.72 62.50
C ILE A 242 15.71 11.50 62.09
N LEU A 243 15.81 12.33 61.04
CA LEU A 243 14.68 13.11 60.56
C LEU A 243 13.59 12.24 59.92
N GLU A 244 13.95 11.17 59.21
CA GLU A 244 13.00 10.17 58.69
C GLU A 244 12.21 9.52 59.84
N MET A 245 12.86 9.23 60.98
CA MET A 245 12.15 8.72 62.16
C MET A 245 11.12 9.72 62.69
N GLU A 246 11.47 11.01 62.76
CA GLU A 246 10.54 12.07 63.18
C GLU A 246 9.43 12.32 62.15
N PHE A 247 9.74 12.20 60.86
CA PHE A 247 8.76 12.28 59.78
C PHE A 247 7.73 11.15 59.89
N ARG A 248 8.15 9.90 60.13
CA ARG A 248 7.24 8.78 60.35
C ARG A 248 6.34 9.00 61.55
N LYS A 249 6.89 9.47 62.68
CA LYS A 249 6.10 9.86 63.86
C LYS A 249 5.07 10.95 63.52
N PHE A 250 5.41 11.91 62.67
CA PHE A 250 4.46 12.92 62.20
C PHE A 250 3.34 12.30 61.35
N VAL A 251 3.68 11.46 60.38
CA VAL A 251 2.71 10.76 59.52
C VAL A 251 1.76 9.90 60.36
N ASP A 252 2.29 9.17 61.34
CA ASP A 252 1.50 8.33 62.25
C ASP A 252 0.56 9.18 63.12
N LYS A 253 1.00 10.36 63.58
CA LYS A 253 0.15 11.29 64.35
C LYS A 253 -0.95 11.95 63.53
N CYS A 254 -0.78 12.09 62.21
CA CYS A 254 -1.78 12.67 61.33
C CYS A 254 -2.94 11.71 60.99
N ASP A 255 -2.86 10.44 61.41
CA ASP A 255 -3.86 9.39 61.16
C ASP A 255 -4.30 9.34 59.69
N MET A 256 -3.32 9.35 58.79
CA MET A 256 -3.57 9.40 57.34
C MET A 256 -4.04 8.04 56.82
N ASN A 257 -5.23 8.00 56.23
CA ASN A 257 -5.64 6.84 55.43
C ASN A 257 -4.79 6.71 54.16
N GLU A 258 -4.84 5.55 53.50
CA GLU A 258 -3.98 5.22 52.35
C GLU A 258 -4.11 6.22 51.18
N GLU A 259 -5.32 6.70 50.91
CA GLU A 259 -5.57 7.66 49.82
C GLU A 259 -4.99 9.05 50.12
N LEU A 260 -5.17 9.54 51.36
CA LEU A 260 -4.57 10.78 51.82
C LEU A 260 -3.04 10.70 51.88
N ARG A 261 -2.49 9.54 52.27
CA ARG A 261 -1.05 9.26 52.22
C ARG A 261 -0.53 9.34 50.79
N GLY A 262 -1.25 8.76 49.82
CA GLY A 262 -0.90 8.88 48.40
C GLY A 262 -0.91 10.32 47.88
N HIS A 263 -1.89 11.14 48.28
CA HIS A 263 -1.90 12.57 47.94
C HIS A 263 -0.75 13.33 48.62
N PHE A 264 -0.51 13.06 49.89
CA PHE A 264 0.59 13.66 50.65
C PHE A 264 1.93 13.32 50.01
N ASP A 265 2.19 12.07 49.68
CA ASP A 265 3.41 11.62 49.00
C ASP A 265 3.55 12.25 47.61
N ALA A 266 2.45 12.40 46.86
CA ALA A 266 2.45 13.07 45.57
C ALA A 266 2.80 14.57 45.69
N ILE A 267 2.21 15.27 46.67
CA ILE A 267 2.50 16.68 46.97
C ILE A 267 3.95 16.82 47.42
N MET A 268 4.42 15.95 48.30
CA MET A 268 5.80 15.95 48.76
C MET A 268 6.75 15.71 47.58
N LYS A 269 6.46 14.74 46.71
CA LYS A 269 7.24 14.45 45.51
C LYS A 269 7.26 15.60 44.50
N ASP A 270 6.13 16.28 44.29
CA ASP A 270 6.06 17.45 43.41
C ASP A 270 6.90 18.61 43.95
N ARG A 271 6.79 18.88 45.25
CA ARG A 271 7.51 19.99 45.91
C ARG A 271 8.99 19.70 46.13
N HIS A 272 9.37 18.42 46.25
CA HIS A 272 10.66 18.01 46.77
C HIS A 272 11.44 17.02 45.87
N GLY A 273 10.83 16.51 44.81
CA GLY A 273 11.41 15.56 43.86
C GLY A 273 11.08 14.09 44.16
N SER A 274 11.40 13.20 43.21
CA SER A 274 11.12 11.75 43.27
C SER A 274 12.14 10.89 44.01
N ALA A 275 13.20 11.50 44.53
CA ALA A 275 14.25 10.82 45.27
C ALA A 275 13.78 10.52 46.71
N PRO A 276 14.48 9.64 47.47
CA PRO A 276 14.27 9.52 48.92
C PRO A 276 14.25 10.93 49.53
N LEU A 277 13.28 11.21 50.40
CA LEU A 277 13.11 12.54 50.98
C LEU A 277 14.41 12.92 51.72
N ASP A 278 15.16 13.85 51.15
CA ASP A 278 16.32 14.47 51.80
C ASP A 278 15.81 15.47 52.85
N HIS A 279 15.21 14.93 53.91
CA HIS A 279 14.59 15.69 54.98
C HIS A 279 15.54 16.73 55.58
N PHE A 280 16.81 16.38 55.68
CA PHE A 280 17.85 17.24 56.19
C PHE A 280 18.07 18.48 55.31
N ARG A 281 18.10 18.31 53.98
CA ARG A 281 18.13 19.45 53.05
C ARG A 281 16.91 20.35 53.21
N PHE A 282 15.71 19.80 53.44
CA PHE A 282 14.51 20.61 53.62
C PHE A 282 14.47 21.35 54.95
N VAL A 283 14.90 20.72 56.04
CA VAL A 283 15.09 21.40 57.34
C VAL A 283 16.12 22.52 57.20
N ARG A 284 17.23 22.30 56.48
CA ARG A 284 18.21 23.35 56.17
C ARG A 284 17.60 24.51 55.41
N LEU A 285 16.87 24.25 54.32
CA LEU A 285 16.19 25.30 53.54
C LEU A 285 15.14 26.05 54.38
N HIS A 286 14.40 25.31 55.21
CA HIS A 286 13.41 25.87 56.12
C HIS A 286 14.04 26.83 57.14
N LEU A 287 15.23 26.49 57.67
CA LEU A 287 15.97 27.30 58.64
C LEU A 287 16.78 28.44 58.00
N SER A 288 17.23 28.28 56.75
CA SER A 288 18.15 29.19 56.05
C SER A 288 17.46 30.33 55.29
N SER A 289 16.18 30.60 55.57
CA SER A 289 15.47 31.76 55.01
C SER A 289 16.16 33.06 55.44
N ASP A 290 17.00 33.59 54.55
CA ASP A 290 17.87 34.74 54.77
C ASP A 290 17.01 36.01 54.89
N SER A 291 17.12 36.73 56.01
CA SER A 291 16.29 37.91 56.32
C SER A 291 16.60 39.12 55.42
N ARG A 292 17.55 39.00 54.48
CA ARG A 292 17.98 40.05 53.55
C ARG A 292 17.34 39.95 52.16
N MET A 293 16.59 38.89 51.85
CA MET A 293 15.85 38.83 50.60
C MET A 293 14.60 39.72 50.67
N LYS A 294 14.56 40.78 49.85
CA LYS A 294 13.48 41.79 49.78
C LYS A 294 12.11 41.23 49.36
N GLN A 295 12.04 39.96 48.98
CA GLN A 295 10.80 39.22 48.93
C GLN A 295 10.99 37.98 49.82
N PRO A 296 10.12 37.73 50.82
CA PRO A 296 10.08 36.42 51.42
C PRO A 296 9.87 35.43 50.27
N PRO A 297 10.60 34.31 50.19
CA PRO A 297 10.19 33.26 49.27
C PRO A 297 8.70 33.04 49.51
N SER A 298 7.90 32.87 48.46
CA SER A 298 6.47 32.55 48.55
C SER A 298 6.19 31.27 49.35
N ARG A 299 7.23 30.64 49.91
CA ARG A 299 7.25 29.50 50.83
C ARG A 299 8.25 29.72 52.00
N GLY A 300 8.29 30.89 52.62
CA GLY A 300 8.70 30.98 54.04
C GLY A 300 7.77 30.10 54.88
N CYS A 301 8.16 29.73 56.11
CA CYS A 301 7.32 28.94 57.04
C CYS A 301 5.83 29.33 56.89
N PRO A 302 4.98 28.51 56.25
CA PRO A 302 3.66 28.94 55.78
C PRO A 302 2.73 29.30 56.93
N THR A 303 3.03 28.80 58.13
CA THR A 303 2.32 29.12 59.35
C THR A 303 2.85 30.36 60.05
N LEU A 304 4.01 30.91 59.67
CA LEU A 304 4.79 31.88 60.46
C LEU A 304 4.98 31.43 61.93
N ARG A 305 4.71 30.16 62.23
CA ARG A 305 4.70 29.56 63.57
C ARG A 305 6.04 28.95 63.94
N CYS A 306 7.09 29.13 63.17
CA CYS A 306 8.44 28.94 63.68
C CYS A 306 8.85 30.24 64.39
N PRO A 307 8.39 30.49 65.64
CA PRO A 307 8.56 31.74 66.36
C PRO A 307 9.97 31.77 67.00
N TRP A 308 10.78 30.74 66.70
CA TRP A 308 12.04 30.40 67.33
C TRP A 308 13.24 30.95 66.55
N TYR A 309 13.07 31.85 65.59
CA TYR A 309 14.21 32.41 64.84
C TYR A 309 15.31 32.96 65.76
N LYS A 310 14.94 33.41 66.96
CA LYS A 310 15.84 33.92 68.00
C LYS A 310 16.10 32.97 69.17
N HIS A 311 15.58 31.75 69.15
CA HIS A 311 15.85 30.78 70.22
C HIS A 311 17.31 30.34 70.16
N PRO A 312 18.02 30.25 71.30
CA PRO A 312 19.45 29.90 71.32
C PRO A 312 19.76 28.60 70.56
N GLU A 313 18.95 27.55 70.76
CA GLU A 313 19.17 26.25 70.13
C GLU A 313 18.92 26.27 68.60
N VAL A 314 18.00 27.12 68.11
CA VAL A 314 17.81 27.34 66.67
C VAL A 314 18.99 28.08 66.08
N LEU A 315 19.50 29.09 66.78
CA LEU A 315 20.67 29.87 66.34
C LEU A 315 21.92 29.01 66.31
N GLU A 316 22.10 28.14 67.31
CA GLU A 316 23.18 27.16 67.36
C GLU A 316 23.08 26.16 66.21
N LEU A 317 21.91 25.55 65.98
CA LEU A 317 21.71 24.66 64.85
C LEU A 317 21.97 25.37 63.52
N LYS A 318 21.51 26.61 63.34
CA LYS A 318 21.81 27.41 62.14
C LYS A 318 23.31 27.62 61.94
N GLN A 319 24.04 27.94 63.00
CA GLN A 319 25.48 28.14 62.93
C GLN A 319 26.21 26.85 62.53
N ARG A 320 25.83 25.71 63.12
CA ARG A 320 26.39 24.39 62.77
C ARG A 320 26.06 24.01 61.32
N LEU A 321 24.84 24.27 60.87
CA LEU A 321 24.42 24.03 59.48
C LEU A 321 25.19 24.91 58.50
N LEU A 322 25.48 26.18 58.81
CA LEU A 322 26.28 27.05 57.93
C LEU A 322 27.70 26.51 57.68
N VAL A 323 28.34 25.94 58.71
CA VAL A 323 29.67 25.33 58.58
C VAL A 323 29.60 24.08 57.69
N LEU A 324 28.57 23.25 57.87
CA LEU A 324 28.32 22.09 57.01
C LEU A 324 28.03 22.48 55.56
N ASP A 325 27.26 23.54 55.32
CA ASP A 325 26.93 24.06 54.00
C ASP A 325 28.18 24.43 53.21
N GLN A 326 29.14 25.08 53.87
CA GLN A 326 30.42 25.43 53.27
C GLN A 326 31.24 24.19 52.89
N ALA A 327 31.27 23.17 53.77
CA ALA A 327 31.97 21.91 53.49
C ALA A 327 31.32 21.12 52.33
N ILE A 328 29.98 21.06 52.29
CA ILE A 328 29.23 20.44 51.20
C ILE A 328 29.50 21.16 49.88
N LYS A 329 29.54 22.50 49.88
CA LYS A 329 29.81 23.29 48.68
C LYS A 329 31.16 22.93 48.05
N VAL A 330 32.23 22.91 48.85
CA VAL A 330 33.58 22.54 48.38
C VAL A 330 33.58 21.13 47.77
N ARG A 331 32.90 20.18 48.40
CA ARG A 331 32.79 18.81 47.88
C ARG A 331 32.02 18.73 46.56
N LEU A 332 30.87 19.41 46.48
CA LEU A 332 30.05 19.42 45.27
C LEU A 332 30.79 20.05 44.09
N GLU A 333 31.61 21.06 44.32
CA GLU A 333 32.48 21.64 43.28
C GLU A 333 33.48 20.60 42.74
N GLN A 334 34.09 19.78 43.62
CA GLN A 334 34.99 18.70 43.20
C GLN A 334 34.25 17.58 42.43
N GLU A 335 33.07 17.17 42.90
CA GLU A 335 32.25 16.16 42.24
C GLU A 335 31.71 16.65 40.88
N ALA A 336 31.36 17.94 40.77
CA ALA A 336 30.90 18.54 39.52
C ALA A 336 31.98 18.52 38.43
N VAL A 337 33.24 18.76 38.80
CA VAL A 337 34.39 18.63 37.89
C VAL A 337 34.54 17.19 37.38
N ALA A 338 34.46 16.20 38.27
CA ALA A 338 34.54 14.79 37.92
C ALA A 338 33.35 14.33 37.03
N ALA A 339 32.13 14.77 37.35
CA ALA A 339 30.94 14.48 36.56
C ALA A 339 31.00 15.13 35.17
N GLY A 340 31.55 16.35 35.07
CA GLY A 340 31.79 17.04 33.81
C GLY A 340 32.65 16.22 32.84
N PHE A 341 33.73 15.60 33.35
CA PHE A 341 34.59 14.73 32.56
C PHE A 341 33.85 13.50 32.01
N LEU A 342 33.07 12.81 32.86
CA LEU A 342 32.28 11.64 32.43
C LEU A 342 31.21 11.99 31.39
N LEU A 343 30.59 13.17 31.49
CA LEU A 343 29.61 13.63 30.51
C LEU A 343 30.25 13.91 29.14
N VAL A 344 31.48 14.46 29.11
CA VAL A 344 32.23 14.66 27.87
C VAL A 344 32.56 13.31 27.22
N GLN A 345 33.02 12.34 28.01
CA GLN A 345 33.31 10.98 27.52
C GLN A 345 32.05 10.30 26.94
N LYS A 346 30.93 10.32 27.66
CA LYS A 346 29.66 9.75 27.15
C LYS A 346 29.15 10.45 25.89
N ARG A 347 29.35 11.77 25.76
CA ARG A 347 29.01 12.49 24.54
C ARG A 347 29.87 12.04 23.36
N ALA A 348 31.16 11.81 23.58
CA ALA A 348 32.06 11.30 22.55
C ALA A 348 31.65 9.89 22.08
N GLU A 349 31.34 8.97 23.00
CA GLU A 349 30.87 7.62 22.68
C GLU A 349 29.53 7.63 21.89
N MET A 350 28.59 8.48 22.29
CA MET A 350 27.30 8.64 21.60
C MET A 350 27.48 9.22 20.18
N GLU A 351 28.40 10.16 20.00
CA GLU A 351 28.70 10.73 18.69
C GLU A 351 29.42 9.70 17.79
N GLU A 352 30.35 8.91 18.33
CA GLU A 352 31.00 7.82 17.59
C GLU A 352 29.98 6.78 17.09
N GLU A 353 29.05 6.37 17.96
CA GLU A 353 27.99 5.43 17.59
C GLU A 353 27.01 6.03 16.57
N ARG A 354 26.72 7.34 16.66
CA ARG A 354 25.93 8.05 15.64
C ARG A 354 26.65 8.05 14.29
N ILE A 355 27.95 8.35 14.27
CA ILE A 355 28.78 8.32 13.06
C ILE A 355 28.78 6.91 12.46
N ARG A 356 28.93 5.86 13.29
CA ARG A 356 28.91 4.46 12.85
C ARG A 356 27.59 4.09 12.16
N ARG A 357 26.45 4.51 12.71
CA ARG A 357 25.12 4.28 12.10
C ARG A 357 24.94 5.04 10.80
N GLU A 358 25.47 6.25 10.70
CA GLU A 358 25.41 7.03 9.47
C GLU A 358 26.23 6.38 8.36
N ILE A 359 27.44 5.91 8.68
CA ILE A 359 28.29 5.16 7.74
C ILE A 359 27.56 3.92 7.21
N GLU A 360 26.93 3.13 8.09
CA GLU A 360 26.19 1.92 7.67
C GLU A 360 24.97 2.26 6.80
N ARG A 361 24.23 3.33 7.13
CA ARG A 361 23.12 3.81 6.30
C ARG A 361 23.61 4.20 4.90
N LEU A 362 24.72 4.94 4.80
CA LEU A 362 25.31 5.35 3.53
C LEU A 362 25.80 4.13 2.73
N ARG A 363 26.37 3.12 3.39
CA ARG A 363 26.79 1.86 2.75
C ARG A 363 25.59 1.12 2.14
N LEU A 364 24.51 0.97 2.89
CA LEU A 364 23.27 0.33 2.40
C LEU A 364 22.63 1.11 1.25
N ALA A 365 22.59 2.44 1.35
CA ALA A 365 22.08 3.31 0.28
C ALA A 365 22.91 3.16 -1.00
N ARG A 366 24.25 3.12 -0.89
CA ARG A 366 25.14 2.89 -2.04
C ARG A 366 24.92 1.50 -2.65
N LYS A 367 24.79 0.45 -1.83
CA LYS A 367 24.48 -0.91 -2.31
C LYS A 367 23.16 -0.95 -3.07
N TRP A 368 22.11 -0.30 -2.55
CA TRP A 368 20.82 -0.23 -3.23
C TRP A 368 20.89 0.57 -4.54
N GLN A 369 21.66 1.66 -4.57
CA GLN A 369 21.89 2.45 -5.78
C GLN A 369 22.63 1.64 -6.87
N VAL A 370 23.66 0.89 -6.48
CA VAL A 370 24.40 0.00 -7.40
C VAL A 370 23.48 -1.09 -7.96
N GLU A 371 22.69 -1.76 -7.11
CA GLU A 371 21.77 -2.80 -7.56
C GLU A 371 20.67 -2.23 -8.47
N THR A 372 20.14 -1.05 -8.15
CA THR A 372 19.14 -0.35 -8.98
C THR A 372 19.73 -0.01 -10.35
N ARG A 373 20.97 0.50 -10.41
CA ARG A 373 21.68 0.76 -11.67
C ARG A 373 21.95 -0.52 -12.46
N ARG A 374 22.30 -1.62 -11.79
CA ARG A 374 22.52 -2.93 -12.41
C ARG A 374 21.24 -3.46 -13.05
N LEU A 375 20.12 -3.44 -12.33
CA LEU A 375 18.81 -3.84 -12.84
C LEU A 375 18.33 -2.93 -13.98
N GLN A 376 18.57 -1.63 -13.88
CA GLN A 376 18.26 -0.67 -14.94
C GLN A 376 19.05 -1.00 -16.21
N ARG A 377 20.37 -1.22 -16.12
CA ARG A 377 21.21 -1.64 -17.26
C ARG A 377 20.74 -2.95 -17.90
N LYS A 378 20.35 -3.95 -17.10
CA LYS A 378 19.77 -5.20 -17.61
C LYS A 378 18.46 -4.94 -18.38
N THR A 379 17.59 -4.13 -17.80
CA THR A 379 16.31 -3.72 -18.40
C THR A 379 16.52 -2.97 -19.71
N ASP A 380 17.46 -2.03 -19.77
CA ASP A 380 17.75 -1.25 -20.97
C ASP A 380 18.38 -2.11 -22.06
N LYS A 381 19.28 -3.04 -21.71
CA LYS A 381 19.82 -4.04 -22.66
C LYS A 381 18.72 -4.91 -23.26
N ARG A 382 17.80 -5.40 -22.43
CA ARG A 382 16.62 -6.16 -22.87
C ARG A 382 15.77 -5.34 -23.85
N ARG A 383 15.44 -4.10 -23.48
CA ARG A 383 14.64 -3.21 -24.33
C ARG A 383 15.33 -2.89 -25.66
N CYS A 384 16.66 -2.69 -25.66
CA CYS A 384 17.45 -2.52 -26.87
C CYS A 384 17.37 -3.75 -27.77
N TYR A 385 17.50 -4.95 -27.19
CA TYR A 385 17.34 -6.21 -27.91
C TYR A 385 15.93 -6.31 -28.52
N SER A 386 14.89 -6.09 -27.71
CA SER A 386 13.50 -6.12 -28.18
C SER A 386 13.27 -5.15 -29.34
N ALA A 387 13.75 -3.91 -29.23
CA ALA A 387 13.64 -2.91 -30.31
C ALA A 387 14.33 -3.37 -31.60
N LYS A 388 15.55 -3.92 -31.50
CA LYS A 388 16.29 -4.44 -32.67
C LYS A 388 15.56 -5.60 -33.32
N VAL A 389 15.14 -6.60 -32.55
CA VAL A 389 14.42 -7.78 -33.06
C VAL A 389 13.09 -7.38 -33.70
N LEU A 390 12.31 -6.53 -33.04
CA LEU A 390 11.01 -6.07 -33.57
C LEU A 390 11.17 -5.24 -34.85
N SER A 391 12.26 -4.48 -34.98
CA SER A 391 12.51 -3.67 -36.19
C SER A 391 12.75 -4.48 -37.45
N VAL A 392 13.14 -5.75 -37.32
CA VAL A 392 13.32 -6.68 -38.44
C VAL A 392 12.22 -7.76 -38.50
N HIS A 393 11.29 -7.74 -37.54
CA HIS A 393 10.18 -8.68 -37.49
C HIS A 393 9.12 -8.30 -38.54
N SER A 394 9.04 -9.07 -39.62
CA SER A 394 8.18 -8.78 -40.79
C SER A 394 6.73 -8.49 -40.40
N THR A 395 6.08 -9.39 -39.67
CA THR A 395 4.67 -9.23 -39.24
C THR A 395 4.46 -7.97 -38.39
N PHE A 396 5.39 -7.65 -37.49
CA PHE A 396 5.31 -6.46 -36.66
C PHE A 396 5.37 -5.19 -37.53
N MET A 397 6.32 -5.14 -38.45
CA MET A 397 6.50 -3.99 -39.35
C MET A 397 5.34 -3.85 -40.34
N GLU A 398 4.79 -4.95 -40.85
CA GLU A 398 3.59 -4.95 -41.69
C GLU A 398 2.37 -4.40 -40.94
N LEU A 399 2.15 -4.78 -39.68
CA LEU A 399 1.08 -4.23 -38.85
C LEU A 399 1.23 -2.71 -38.64
N LEU A 400 2.45 -2.20 -38.57
CA LEU A 400 2.70 -0.76 -38.45
C LEU A 400 2.50 0.01 -39.76
N ARG A 401 2.75 -0.63 -40.91
CA ARG A 401 2.61 -0.03 -42.26
C ARG A 401 1.19 -0.12 -42.81
N GLY A 402 0.45 -1.17 -42.46
CA GLY A 402 -0.89 -1.44 -42.99
C GLY A 402 -1.98 -0.56 -42.37
N ASP A 403 -3.20 -0.73 -42.89
CA ASP A 403 -4.40 -0.10 -42.34
C ASP A 403 -4.67 -0.63 -40.93
N ARG A 404 -4.60 0.28 -39.95
CA ARG A 404 -4.59 -0.10 -38.53
C ARG A 404 -6.02 -0.36 -38.05
N SER A 405 -6.31 -1.64 -37.80
CA SER A 405 -7.56 -2.05 -37.17
C SER A 405 -7.60 -1.60 -35.70
N TRP A 406 -8.76 -1.63 -35.05
CA TRP A 406 -8.87 -1.30 -33.62
C TRP A 406 -8.13 -2.27 -32.69
N THR A 407 -7.67 -3.41 -33.21
CA THR A 407 -6.98 -4.47 -32.45
C THR A 407 -5.46 -4.48 -32.65
N TRP A 408 -4.89 -3.57 -33.45
CA TRP A 408 -3.47 -3.61 -33.77
C TRP A 408 -2.58 -3.54 -32.51
N ILE A 409 -2.98 -2.79 -31.47
CA ILE A 409 -2.28 -2.74 -30.17
C ILE A 409 -2.24 -4.12 -29.49
N ASP A 410 -3.32 -4.89 -29.59
CA ASP A 410 -3.36 -6.24 -29.02
C ASP A 410 -2.41 -7.18 -29.75
N GLU A 411 -2.36 -7.08 -31.06
CA GLU A 411 -1.52 -7.92 -31.93
C GLU A 411 -0.05 -7.58 -31.75
N VAL A 412 0.30 -6.29 -31.83
CA VAL A 412 1.66 -5.78 -31.60
C VAL A 412 2.12 -6.11 -30.18
N GLY A 413 1.29 -5.87 -29.15
CA GLY A 413 1.66 -6.18 -27.77
C GLY A 413 1.89 -7.67 -27.50
N LYS A 414 1.19 -8.57 -28.21
CA LYS A 414 1.47 -10.02 -28.16
C LYS A 414 2.82 -10.36 -28.77
N ILE A 415 3.17 -9.76 -29.91
CA ILE A 415 4.49 -9.96 -30.54
C ILE A 415 5.60 -9.48 -29.59
N VAL A 416 5.45 -8.30 -28.99
CA VAL A 416 6.41 -7.79 -27.99
C VAL A 416 6.56 -8.75 -26.81
N ALA A 417 5.45 -9.32 -26.32
CA ALA A 417 5.48 -10.29 -25.21
C ALA A 417 6.26 -11.57 -25.57
N VAL A 418 6.10 -12.07 -26.80
CA VAL A 418 6.85 -13.23 -27.30
C VAL A 418 8.34 -12.91 -27.37
N VAL A 419 8.72 -11.78 -27.99
CA VAL A 419 10.13 -11.35 -28.10
C VAL A 419 10.78 -11.21 -26.72
N HIS A 420 10.08 -10.63 -25.74
CA HIS A 420 10.59 -10.55 -24.37
C HIS A 420 10.76 -11.94 -23.74
N THR A 421 9.78 -12.82 -23.92
CA THR A 421 9.81 -14.18 -23.36
C THR A 421 10.98 -14.97 -23.93
N ASP A 422 11.27 -14.81 -25.22
CA ASP A 422 12.39 -15.47 -25.88
C ASP A 422 13.74 -14.91 -25.40
N PHE A 423 13.86 -13.58 -25.25
CA PHE A 423 15.04 -12.98 -24.62
C PHE A 423 15.30 -13.55 -23.21
N ALA A 424 14.26 -13.65 -22.37
CA ALA A 424 14.39 -14.16 -21.01
C ALA A 424 14.84 -15.63 -20.99
N LYS A 425 14.35 -16.45 -21.93
CA LYS A 425 14.80 -17.85 -22.09
C LYS A 425 16.26 -17.93 -22.55
N GLU A 426 16.64 -17.14 -23.55
CA GLU A 426 17.99 -17.14 -24.13
C GLU A 426 19.04 -16.68 -23.11
N THR A 427 18.74 -15.62 -22.36
CA THR A 427 19.66 -15.03 -21.39
C THR A 427 19.64 -15.69 -20.02
N LYS A 428 18.69 -16.61 -19.77
CA LYS A 428 18.40 -17.18 -18.46
C LYS A 428 18.19 -16.11 -17.38
N ASP A 429 17.71 -14.92 -17.76
CA ASP A 429 17.53 -13.82 -16.82
C ASP A 429 16.24 -14.01 -16.01
N THR A 430 16.38 -14.64 -14.85
CA THR A 430 15.30 -14.78 -13.86
C THR A 430 15.15 -13.55 -12.97
N GLU A 431 16.00 -12.54 -13.08
CA GLU A 431 15.92 -11.33 -12.22
C GLU A 431 15.18 -10.20 -12.93
N SER A 432 15.30 -10.12 -14.27
CA SER A 432 14.61 -9.13 -15.09
C SER A 432 13.15 -9.49 -15.40
N HIS A 433 12.40 -9.98 -14.42
CA HIS A 433 10.98 -10.28 -14.64
C HIS A 433 10.25 -9.03 -15.13
N PHE A 434 9.37 -9.20 -16.12
CA PHE A 434 8.43 -8.15 -16.52
C PHE A 434 7.68 -7.68 -15.25
N PRO A 435 7.75 -6.39 -14.88
CA PRO A 435 7.22 -5.93 -13.60
C PRO A 435 5.67 -5.96 -13.56
N GLY A 436 5.02 -6.13 -14.71
CA GLY A 436 3.57 -6.29 -14.80
C GLY A 436 3.08 -7.64 -14.27
N LYS A 437 2.14 -7.61 -13.31
CA LYS A 437 1.44 -8.81 -12.79
C LYS A 437 0.60 -9.56 -13.86
N SER A 438 0.41 -8.97 -15.04
CA SER A 438 -0.30 -9.55 -16.19
C SER A 438 0.22 -8.96 -17.49
N TRP A 439 0.48 -9.82 -18.49
CA TRP A 439 0.82 -9.45 -19.87
C TRP A 439 -0.38 -8.81 -20.57
N ARG A 440 -0.63 -7.52 -20.29
CA ARG A 440 -1.57 -6.73 -21.07
C ARG A 440 -0.87 -6.17 -22.30
N PRO A 441 -1.40 -6.36 -23.52
CA PRO A 441 -0.70 -5.97 -24.74
C PRO A 441 -0.27 -4.50 -24.76
N GLY A 442 -1.17 -3.59 -24.41
CA GLY A 442 -0.89 -2.15 -24.42
C GLY A 442 0.16 -1.74 -23.37
N TYR A 443 0.12 -2.36 -22.19
CA TYR A 443 1.11 -2.15 -21.14
C TYR A 443 2.49 -2.70 -21.55
N THR A 444 2.51 -3.90 -22.13
CA THR A 444 3.74 -4.56 -22.60
C THR A 444 4.42 -3.77 -23.69
N LEU A 445 3.65 -3.35 -24.71
CA LEU A 445 4.14 -2.50 -25.79
C LEU A 445 4.74 -1.19 -25.24
N ALA A 446 4.09 -0.60 -24.23
CA ALA A 446 4.56 0.63 -23.64
C ALA A 446 5.88 0.47 -22.89
N GLU A 447 5.95 -0.48 -21.95
CA GLU A 447 7.10 -0.64 -21.06
C GLU A 447 8.34 -1.16 -21.77
N GLU A 448 8.18 -2.08 -22.73
CA GLU A 448 9.30 -2.74 -23.40
C GLU A 448 9.78 -1.96 -24.62
N LEU A 449 8.91 -1.18 -25.27
CA LEU A 449 9.24 -0.53 -26.54
C LEU A 449 9.01 0.97 -26.53
N LEU A 450 7.78 1.44 -26.28
CA LEU A 450 7.46 2.86 -26.48
C LEU A 450 8.24 3.77 -25.54
N TRP A 451 8.26 3.46 -24.23
CA TRP A 451 9.01 4.27 -23.27
C TRP A 451 10.51 4.18 -23.49
N HIS A 452 11.01 3.10 -24.08
CA HIS A 452 12.41 2.99 -24.45
C HIS A 452 12.76 3.87 -25.66
N LEU A 453 11.89 3.94 -26.67
CA LEU A 453 12.16 4.70 -27.91
C LEU A 453 11.83 6.19 -27.83
N PHE A 454 10.81 6.54 -27.03
CA PHE A 454 10.27 7.91 -26.92
C PHE A 454 10.46 8.52 -25.53
N GLY A 455 10.93 7.74 -24.55
CA GLY A 455 10.99 8.15 -23.16
C GLY A 455 9.63 8.07 -22.46
N LYS A 456 9.63 8.38 -21.16
CA LYS A 456 8.43 8.49 -20.34
C LYS A 456 8.44 9.82 -19.62
N SER A 457 7.56 10.74 -20.04
CA SER A 457 7.51 12.09 -19.49
C SER A 457 7.25 12.10 -17.98
N ARG A 458 6.51 11.11 -17.45
CA ARG A 458 6.31 10.92 -16.01
C ARG A 458 7.10 9.71 -15.52
N GLY A 459 8.19 9.98 -14.80
CA GLY A 459 9.10 8.95 -14.28
C GLY A 459 10.56 9.15 -14.70
N GLY A 460 10.86 10.14 -15.54
CA GLY A 460 12.23 10.54 -15.87
C GLY A 460 13.01 9.49 -16.68
N ASN A 461 12.31 8.68 -17.48
CA ASN A 461 12.98 7.75 -18.38
C ASN A 461 13.27 8.47 -19.69
N ASP A 462 14.52 8.80 -19.95
CA ASP A 462 14.95 9.35 -21.23
C ASP A 462 14.86 8.27 -22.34
N PRO A 463 14.60 8.67 -23.60
CA PRO A 463 14.67 7.74 -24.71
C PRO A 463 16.09 7.18 -24.85
N CYS A 464 16.19 5.93 -25.31
CA CYS A 464 17.46 5.33 -25.65
C CYS A 464 18.14 6.08 -26.79
N MET A 465 19.42 6.39 -26.61
CA MET A 465 20.24 7.10 -27.59
C MET A 465 20.83 6.18 -28.66
N GLU A 466 21.04 4.89 -28.35
CA GLU A 466 21.67 3.93 -29.25
C GLU A 466 20.69 3.35 -30.29
N CYS A 467 19.48 3.03 -29.87
CA CYS A 467 18.46 2.41 -30.72
C CYS A 467 18.14 3.22 -32.00
N PRO A 468 17.96 4.56 -31.95
CA PRO A 468 17.74 5.38 -33.15
C PRO A 468 18.90 5.38 -34.15
N MET A 469 20.12 4.97 -33.78
CA MET A 469 21.26 4.89 -34.69
C MET A 469 21.15 3.68 -35.63
N VAL A 470 20.30 2.70 -35.32
CA VAL A 470 20.04 1.53 -36.16
C VAL A 470 18.95 1.89 -37.18
N PRO A 471 19.22 1.85 -38.50
CA PRO A 471 18.27 2.32 -39.53
C PRO A 471 16.89 1.65 -39.46
N SER A 472 16.84 0.33 -39.24
CA SER A 472 15.56 -0.40 -39.12
C SER A 472 14.76 0.03 -37.89
N VAL A 473 15.43 0.29 -36.77
CA VAL A 473 14.78 0.76 -35.53
C VAL A 473 14.27 2.19 -35.71
N GLN A 474 15.00 3.03 -36.43
CA GLN A 474 14.57 4.39 -36.76
C GLN A 474 13.33 4.36 -37.68
N GLU A 475 13.31 3.50 -38.70
CA GLU A 475 12.13 3.30 -39.55
C GLU A 475 10.92 2.85 -38.71
N MET A 476 11.10 1.84 -37.84
CA MET A 476 10.06 1.37 -36.92
C MET A 476 9.57 2.49 -35.99
N LYS A 477 10.47 3.32 -35.47
CA LYS A 477 10.16 4.47 -34.60
C LYS A 477 9.31 5.51 -35.33
N GLU A 478 9.62 5.82 -36.59
CA GLU A 478 8.82 6.73 -37.41
C GLU A 478 7.42 6.17 -37.69
N LEU A 479 7.32 4.87 -38.00
CA LEU A 479 6.03 4.20 -38.19
C LEU A 479 5.19 4.19 -36.91
N LEU A 480 5.80 3.91 -35.76
CA LEU A 480 5.13 3.99 -34.45
C LEU A 480 4.66 5.40 -34.14
N ARG A 481 5.46 6.43 -34.42
CA ARG A 481 5.05 7.83 -34.22
C ARG A 481 3.81 8.15 -35.05
N LYS A 482 3.86 7.85 -36.35
CA LYS A 482 2.71 8.03 -37.25
C LYS A 482 1.49 7.25 -36.77
N ALA A 483 1.67 6.05 -36.22
CA ALA A 483 0.60 5.23 -35.64
C ALA A 483 -0.08 5.84 -34.43
N LEU A 484 0.73 6.39 -33.51
CA LEU A 484 0.24 6.97 -32.28
C LEU A 484 -0.36 8.36 -32.48
N GLU A 485 0.07 9.10 -33.51
CA GLU A 485 -0.47 10.42 -33.85
C GLU A 485 -1.79 10.37 -34.62
N LEU A 486 -1.89 9.49 -35.63
CA LEU A 486 -3.02 9.48 -36.56
C LEU A 486 -4.20 8.64 -36.07
N ASP A 487 -3.93 7.43 -35.57
CA ASP A 487 -4.98 6.42 -35.44
C ASP A 487 -5.38 6.13 -33.98
N PHE A 488 -4.40 6.15 -33.05
CA PHE A 488 -4.62 5.74 -31.66
C PHE A 488 -3.87 6.65 -30.69
N PRO A 489 -4.48 7.76 -30.21
CA PRO A 489 -3.80 8.70 -29.35
C PRO A 489 -3.37 8.02 -28.04
N VAL A 490 -2.17 8.41 -27.59
CA VAL A 490 -1.60 8.02 -26.30
C VAL A 490 -2.53 8.47 -25.17
N ASP A 491 -2.90 7.55 -24.28
CA ASP A 491 -3.69 7.85 -23.10
C ASP A 491 -2.92 8.82 -22.18
N LEU A 492 -3.55 9.93 -21.81
CA LEU A 492 -2.90 10.98 -21.04
C LEU A 492 -2.49 10.53 -19.64
N HIS A 493 -3.19 9.57 -19.04
CA HIS A 493 -2.91 9.07 -17.70
C HIS A 493 -1.95 7.89 -17.69
N PHE A 494 -2.02 6.96 -18.64
CA PHE A 494 -1.08 5.85 -18.66
C PHE A 494 0.19 6.12 -19.48
N GLN A 495 0.23 7.22 -20.27
CA GLN A 495 1.31 7.55 -21.21
C GLN A 495 1.62 6.42 -22.18
N ARG A 496 0.55 5.77 -22.65
CA ARG A 496 0.61 4.68 -23.64
C ARG A 496 -0.73 4.52 -24.35
N PRO A 497 -0.77 3.88 -25.53
CA PRO A 497 -2.03 3.44 -26.09
C PRO A 497 -2.74 2.46 -25.14
N LEU A 498 -4.07 2.58 -25.08
CA LEU A 498 -4.94 1.59 -24.44
C LEU A 498 -5.08 0.38 -25.36
N ASP A 499 -5.00 -0.82 -24.80
CA ASP A 499 -5.36 -2.04 -25.53
C ASP A 499 -6.88 -2.15 -25.74
N SER A 500 -7.36 -3.10 -26.54
CA SER A 500 -8.79 -3.15 -26.88
C SER A 500 -9.67 -3.29 -25.64
N TRP A 501 -9.24 -4.10 -24.67
CA TRP A 501 -9.98 -4.32 -23.44
C TRP A 501 -9.98 -3.04 -22.59
N GLU A 502 -8.84 -2.40 -22.39
CA GLU A 502 -8.75 -1.15 -21.65
C GLU A 502 -9.56 -0.05 -22.32
N ARG A 503 -9.50 0.07 -23.65
CA ARG A 503 -10.30 1.04 -24.40
C ARG A 503 -11.81 0.82 -24.17
N GLN A 504 -12.26 -0.43 -24.21
CA GLN A 504 -13.66 -0.79 -24.01
C GLN A 504 -14.16 -0.55 -22.57
N ASN A 505 -13.26 -0.58 -21.59
CA ASN A 505 -13.62 -0.48 -20.18
C ASN A 505 -13.27 0.89 -19.57
N VAL A 506 -12.01 1.32 -19.70
CA VAL A 506 -11.49 2.57 -19.12
C VAL A 506 -12.18 3.78 -19.72
N ILE A 507 -12.32 3.87 -21.05
CA ILE A 507 -12.92 5.06 -21.67
C ILE A 507 -14.35 5.25 -21.15
N PRO A 508 -15.31 4.31 -21.34
CA PRO A 508 -16.68 4.52 -20.87
C PRO A 508 -16.78 4.78 -19.37
N MET A 509 -15.92 4.17 -18.56
CA MET A 509 -15.90 4.40 -17.12
C MET A 509 -15.42 5.81 -16.77
N ARG A 510 -14.37 6.31 -17.43
CA ARG A 510 -13.94 7.71 -17.29
C ARG A 510 -15.03 8.66 -17.75
N LEU A 511 -15.68 8.41 -18.90
CA LEU A 511 -16.80 9.22 -19.40
C LEU A 511 -17.89 9.37 -18.34
N TRP A 512 -18.32 8.24 -17.76
CA TRP A 512 -19.34 8.23 -16.72
C TRP A 512 -18.89 9.01 -15.47
N CYS A 513 -17.64 8.84 -15.04
CA CYS A 513 -17.11 9.58 -13.89
C CYS A 513 -17.08 11.08 -14.18
N TYR A 514 -16.64 11.48 -15.37
CA TYR A 514 -16.62 12.87 -15.82
C TYR A 514 -18.01 13.49 -15.85
N GLU A 515 -19.03 12.77 -16.35
CA GLU A 515 -20.43 13.23 -16.30
C GLU A 515 -20.92 13.48 -14.87
N LYS A 516 -20.51 12.64 -13.91
CA LYS A 516 -20.92 12.79 -12.50
C LYS A 516 -20.28 13.98 -11.81
N VAL A 517 -19.06 14.35 -12.20
CA VAL A 517 -18.32 15.46 -11.58
C VAL A 517 -18.45 16.78 -12.34
N ALA A 518 -18.96 16.75 -13.58
CA ALA A 518 -19.00 17.90 -14.47
C ALA A 518 -19.72 19.13 -13.88
N SER A 519 -20.85 18.93 -13.18
CA SER A 519 -21.59 20.03 -12.57
C SER A 519 -20.80 20.69 -11.43
N THR A 520 -20.19 19.89 -10.57
CA THR A 520 -19.35 20.36 -9.45
C THR A 520 -18.15 21.15 -9.97
N ILE A 521 -17.44 20.60 -10.94
CA ILE A 521 -16.24 21.22 -11.51
C ILE A 521 -16.59 22.45 -12.33
N SER A 522 -17.76 22.50 -12.97
CA SER A 522 -18.24 23.71 -13.64
C SER A 522 -18.43 24.88 -12.69
N THR A 523 -19.00 24.63 -11.52
CA THR A 523 -19.21 25.68 -10.52
C THR A 523 -17.88 26.20 -9.99
N GLU A 524 -16.96 25.29 -9.64
CA GLU A 524 -15.63 25.66 -9.15
C GLU A 524 -14.82 26.43 -10.21
N ALA A 525 -14.85 25.98 -11.47
CA ALA A 525 -14.13 26.64 -12.56
C ALA A 525 -14.62 28.09 -12.78
N ARG A 526 -15.93 28.34 -12.69
CA ARG A 526 -16.49 29.69 -12.78
C ARG A 526 -16.04 30.57 -11.62
N GLU A 527 -16.06 30.04 -10.40
CA GLU A 527 -15.62 30.78 -9.21
C GLU A 527 -14.14 31.17 -9.30
N ILE A 528 -13.28 30.24 -9.71
CA ILE A 528 -11.84 30.50 -9.93
C ILE A 528 -11.63 31.57 -11.00
N LEU A 529 -12.38 31.52 -12.10
CA LEU A 529 -12.29 32.51 -13.17
C LEU A 529 -12.77 33.90 -12.74
N SER A 530 -13.90 34.00 -12.03
CA SER A 530 -14.42 35.27 -11.53
C SER A 530 -13.42 35.95 -10.60
N ASN A 531 -12.80 35.19 -9.69
CA ASN A 531 -11.79 35.71 -8.78
C ASN A 531 -10.49 36.13 -9.49
N SER A 532 -10.23 35.60 -10.68
CA SER A 532 -9.03 35.91 -11.47
C SER A 532 -9.17 37.15 -12.35
N GLN A 533 -10.38 37.70 -12.51
CA GLN A 533 -10.63 38.90 -13.33
C GLN A 533 -10.37 40.21 -12.58
N ASP A 534 -10.39 40.20 -11.24
CA ASP A 534 -10.38 41.41 -10.42
C ASP A 534 -8.98 41.94 -10.05
N GLY A 535 -7.89 41.31 -10.50
CA GLY A 535 -6.53 41.79 -10.25
C GLY A 535 -5.52 41.22 -11.23
N GLY A 536 -4.58 42.06 -11.70
CA GLY A 536 -3.59 41.75 -12.74
C GLY A 536 -3.12 40.30 -12.73
N SER A 537 -3.57 39.53 -13.73
CA SER A 537 -3.45 38.08 -13.74
C SER A 537 -2.02 37.66 -14.14
N SER A 538 -1.16 37.54 -13.13
CA SER A 538 0.16 36.94 -13.28
C SER A 538 0.03 35.51 -13.81
N PRO A 539 0.91 35.04 -14.72
CA PRO A 539 0.98 33.64 -15.17
C PRO A 539 0.99 32.63 -14.02
N GLN A 540 1.54 33.01 -12.87
CA GLN A 540 1.55 32.17 -11.67
C GLN A 540 0.14 31.91 -11.12
N ASN A 541 -0.75 32.91 -11.15
CA ASN A 541 -2.13 32.77 -10.68
C ASN A 541 -2.92 31.75 -11.54
N PHE A 542 -2.63 31.68 -12.85
CA PHE A 542 -3.22 30.68 -13.74
C PHE A 542 -2.71 29.27 -13.43
N LYS A 543 -1.42 29.11 -13.14
CA LYS A 543 -0.84 27.83 -12.75
C LYS A 543 -1.46 27.31 -11.45
N ASP A 544 -1.59 28.18 -10.45
CA ASP A 544 -2.20 27.84 -9.16
C ASP A 544 -3.69 27.49 -9.33
N SER A 545 -4.39 28.19 -10.23
CA SER A 545 -5.78 27.91 -10.59
C SER A 545 -5.96 26.54 -11.26
N ILE A 546 -5.06 26.17 -12.18
CA ILE A 546 -5.03 24.84 -12.81
C ILE A 546 -4.76 23.75 -11.78
N GLU A 547 -3.80 23.97 -10.88
CA GLU A 547 -3.45 22.99 -9.84
C GLU A 547 -4.63 22.78 -8.88
N LYS A 548 -5.27 23.87 -8.44
CA LYS A 548 -6.46 23.82 -7.57
C LYS A 548 -7.61 23.08 -8.26
N LEU A 549 -7.95 23.47 -9.49
CA LEU A 549 -9.08 22.89 -10.22
C LEU A 549 -8.84 21.41 -10.57
N GLY A 550 -7.62 21.06 -11.01
CA GLY A 550 -7.28 19.68 -11.35
C GLY A 550 -7.20 18.78 -10.11
N SER A 551 -6.69 19.29 -8.98
CA SER A 551 -6.73 18.58 -7.70
C SER A 551 -8.18 18.34 -7.24
N LYS A 552 -9.04 19.34 -7.41
CA LYS A 552 -10.46 19.21 -7.08
C LYS A 552 -11.17 18.20 -7.98
N LEU A 553 -10.88 18.23 -9.29
CA LEU A 553 -11.38 17.24 -10.24
C LEU A 553 -10.93 15.83 -9.84
N ARG A 554 -9.65 15.63 -9.50
CA ARG A 554 -9.14 14.35 -9.02
C ARG A 554 -9.90 13.86 -7.78
N GLU A 555 -10.08 14.71 -6.77
CA GLU A 555 -10.81 14.37 -5.54
C GLU A 555 -12.25 13.91 -5.84
N GLU A 556 -12.96 14.64 -6.71
CA GLU A 556 -14.33 14.31 -7.10
C GLU A 556 -14.40 13.03 -7.96
N LEU A 557 -13.39 12.77 -8.80
CA LEU A 557 -13.30 11.53 -9.57
C LEU A 557 -13.05 10.31 -8.67
N GLU A 558 -12.22 10.44 -7.63
CA GLU A 558 -12.00 9.38 -6.63
C GLU A 558 -13.30 9.10 -5.83
N LYS A 559 -14.06 10.15 -5.49
CA LYS A 559 -15.41 10.01 -4.90
C LYS A 559 -16.40 9.36 -5.87
N ALA A 560 -16.37 9.72 -7.15
CA ALA A 560 -17.25 9.13 -8.16
C ALA A 560 -16.92 7.65 -8.40
N GLN A 561 -15.63 7.31 -8.47
CA GLN A 561 -15.14 5.93 -8.64
C GLN A 561 -15.57 5.04 -7.48
N SER A 562 -15.45 5.53 -6.23
CA SER A 562 -15.86 4.78 -5.03
C SER A 562 -17.38 4.59 -4.89
N LYS A 563 -18.18 5.50 -5.46
CA LYS A 563 -19.66 5.44 -5.43
C LYS A 563 -20.27 4.73 -6.64
N GLY A 564 -19.51 4.58 -7.73
CA GLY A 564 -20.00 4.14 -9.02
C GLY A 564 -20.33 2.65 -9.10
N ARG A 565 -21.52 2.34 -9.61
CA ARG A 565 -21.84 1.04 -10.21
C ARG A 565 -22.11 1.30 -11.69
N ILE A 566 -21.09 1.14 -12.52
CA ILE A 566 -21.21 1.38 -13.97
C ILE A 566 -21.60 0.06 -14.63
N LYS A 567 -22.63 0.11 -15.49
CA LYS A 567 -22.95 -0.99 -16.39
C LYS A 567 -21.97 -0.91 -17.57
N VAL A 568 -21.08 -1.89 -17.73
CA VAL A 568 -20.14 -1.93 -18.86
C VAL A 568 -20.61 -3.04 -19.80
N GLN A 569 -20.80 -2.72 -21.08
CA GLN A 569 -21.10 -3.72 -22.11
C GLN A 569 -19.87 -4.62 -22.27
N ASP A 570 -20.03 -5.94 -22.11
CA ASP A 570 -18.96 -6.90 -22.38
C ASP A 570 -18.91 -7.22 -23.89
N PRO A 571 -17.87 -6.77 -24.61
CA PRO A 571 -17.77 -6.94 -26.06
C PRO A 571 -17.38 -8.37 -26.45
N ARG A 572 -17.03 -9.25 -25.51
CA ARG A 572 -16.83 -10.68 -25.79
C ARG A 572 -18.14 -11.43 -26.01
N THR A 573 -19.28 -10.76 -25.83
CA THR A 573 -20.57 -11.32 -26.24
C THR A 573 -20.82 -11.02 -27.71
N ASP A 574 -20.35 -11.97 -28.52
CA ASP A 574 -20.27 -11.91 -29.98
C ASP A 574 -21.62 -11.59 -30.65
N ARG A 575 -21.56 -10.69 -31.65
CA ARG A 575 -22.67 -10.06 -32.39
C ARG A 575 -23.50 -11.01 -33.27
N ARG A 576 -23.28 -12.33 -33.20
CA ARG A 576 -23.87 -13.29 -34.14
C ARG A 576 -25.22 -13.89 -33.74
N LEU A 577 -25.79 -13.51 -32.59
CA LEU A 577 -27.16 -13.89 -32.24
C LEU A 577 -28.01 -12.63 -32.07
N SER A 578 -29.05 -12.57 -32.89
CA SER A 578 -29.99 -11.46 -33.07
C SER A 578 -30.42 -10.76 -31.78
N GLY A 579 -30.19 -9.45 -31.73
CA GLY A 579 -31.24 -8.50 -31.36
C GLY A 579 -31.28 -7.91 -29.95
N LYS A 580 -30.50 -8.36 -28.95
CA LYS A 580 -30.48 -7.67 -27.63
C LYS A 580 -29.07 -7.53 -27.05
N VAL A 581 -28.64 -6.29 -26.93
CA VAL A 581 -27.40 -5.85 -26.25
C VAL A 581 -27.42 -6.37 -24.82
N ARG A 582 -26.41 -7.17 -24.46
CA ARG A 582 -26.26 -7.75 -23.11
C ARG A 582 -25.83 -6.68 -22.11
N GLU A 583 -26.58 -6.51 -21.03
CA GLU A 583 -26.22 -5.61 -19.92
C GLU A 583 -25.45 -6.40 -18.84
N THR A 584 -24.14 -6.49 -18.96
CA THR A 584 -23.29 -7.07 -17.91
C THR A 584 -23.08 -6.07 -16.76
N LYS A 585 -23.53 -6.44 -15.55
CA LYS A 585 -23.16 -5.76 -14.30
C LYS A 585 -21.69 -6.05 -13.98
N ALA A 586 -20.77 -5.29 -14.57
CA ALA A 586 -19.38 -5.27 -14.13
C ALA A 586 -19.31 -4.60 -12.76
N LEU A 587 -19.17 -5.40 -11.69
CA LEU A 587 -18.68 -4.88 -10.42
C LEU A 587 -17.24 -4.41 -10.65
N LEU A 588 -16.92 -3.19 -10.20
CA LEU A 588 -15.57 -2.62 -10.10
C LEU A 588 -14.57 -3.48 -9.28
N ASP A 589 -15.01 -4.62 -8.74
CA ASP A 589 -14.26 -5.52 -7.86
C ASP A 589 -13.32 -6.51 -8.57
N CYS A 590 -13.26 -6.52 -9.89
CA CYS A 590 -12.21 -7.29 -10.56
C CYS A 590 -10.92 -6.45 -10.55
N THR A 591 -9.99 -6.86 -9.69
CA THR A 591 -8.58 -6.46 -9.47
C THR A 591 -7.78 -5.72 -10.57
N GLY A 592 -8.25 -5.60 -11.82
CA GLY A 592 -7.57 -4.97 -12.94
C GLY A 592 -8.02 -3.55 -13.33
N LEU A 593 -9.00 -2.94 -12.66
CA LEU A 593 -9.50 -1.56 -12.92
C LEU A 593 -9.32 -0.59 -11.75
N LYS A 594 -8.53 -0.96 -10.73
CA LYS A 594 -8.33 -0.16 -9.51
C LYS A 594 -7.72 1.24 -9.77
N THR A 595 -7.14 1.48 -10.93
CA THR A 595 -6.57 2.80 -11.31
C THR A 595 -7.10 3.19 -12.69
N LEU A 596 -8.31 3.75 -12.77
CA LEU A 596 -8.80 4.40 -13.99
C LEU A 596 -7.88 5.55 -14.43
N TRP A 597 -7.24 6.19 -13.46
CA TRP A 597 -6.26 7.26 -13.63
C TRP A 597 -4.94 6.89 -12.98
N ASP A 598 -3.86 7.45 -13.51
CA ASP A 598 -2.56 7.46 -12.85
C ASP A 598 -2.54 8.54 -11.77
N HIS A 599 -2.52 8.13 -10.50
CA HIS A 599 -2.50 9.03 -9.34
C HIS A 599 -1.21 9.86 -9.22
N SER A 600 -0.17 9.52 -9.99
CA SER A 600 1.06 10.32 -10.09
C SER A 600 0.98 11.38 -11.20
N ALA A 601 -0.10 11.39 -12.01
CA ALA A 601 -0.29 12.41 -13.01
C ALA A 601 -0.51 13.79 -12.36
N PRO A 602 0.11 14.86 -12.89
CA PRO A 602 -0.11 16.22 -12.40
C PRO A 602 -1.55 16.67 -12.65
N ALA A 603 -2.04 17.61 -11.85
CA ALA A 603 -3.42 18.10 -11.92
C ALA A 603 -3.85 18.55 -13.33
N ARG A 604 -2.94 19.18 -14.08
CA ARG A 604 -3.15 19.57 -15.48
C ARG A 604 -3.55 18.41 -16.38
N VAL A 605 -3.00 17.21 -16.18
CA VAL A 605 -3.32 16.03 -17.00
C VAL A 605 -4.77 15.60 -16.82
N TYR A 606 -5.30 15.70 -15.59
CA TYR A 606 -6.72 15.42 -15.33
C TYR A 606 -7.63 16.41 -16.05
N LEU A 607 -7.24 17.69 -16.11
CA LEU A 607 -7.99 18.73 -16.81
C LEU A 607 -7.90 18.58 -18.33
N GLU A 608 -6.74 18.22 -18.88
CA GLU A 608 -6.57 17.94 -20.31
C GLU A 608 -7.38 16.70 -20.73
N ASP A 609 -7.39 15.62 -19.93
CA ASP A 609 -8.21 14.42 -20.22
C ASP A 609 -9.71 14.74 -20.13
N PHE A 610 -10.10 15.58 -19.17
CA PHE A 610 -11.48 16.05 -19.03
C PHE A 610 -11.93 17.01 -20.15
N GLU A 611 -11.04 17.88 -20.64
CA GLU A 611 -11.31 18.77 -21.76
C GLU A 611 -11.54 17.99 -23.06
N ARG A 612 -10.70 16.96 -23.32
CA ARG A 612 -10.87 16.04 -24.45
C ARG A 612 -12.24 15.37 -24.46
N TYR A 613 -12.79 15.09 -23.28
CA TYR A 613 -14.11 14.49 -23.16
C TYR A 613 -15.26 15.44 -23.54
N ASN A 614 -15.15 16.72 -23.15
CA ASN A 614 -16.22 17.71 -23.36
C ASN A 614 -16.46 18.07 -24.83
N TRP A 615 -15.61 17.65 -25.76
CA TRP A 615 -15.79 17.86 -27.21
C TRP A 615 -16.94 17.06 -27.82
N GLY A 616 -17.26 15.87 -27.28
CA GLY A 616 -18.35 15.04 -27.81
C GLY A 616 -19.74 15.62 -27.55
N ASN A 617 -19.87 16.50 -26.55
CA ASN A 617 -21.08 17.26 -26.26
C ASN A 617 -20.88 18.70 -26.73
N HIS A 618 -21.19 18.94 -28.01
CA HIS A 618 -21.07 20.24 -28.68
C HIS A 618 -21.43 21.43 -27.75
N TYR A 619 -20.42 22.27 -27.46
CA TYR A 619 -20.51 23.58 -26.80
C TYR A 619 -20.93 23.61 -25.31
N SER A 620 -20.34 22.77 -24.45
CA SER A 620 -20.37 23.11 -23.02
C SER A 620 -19.47 24.32 -22.74
N VAL A 621 -20.02 25.36 -22.12
CA VAL A 621 -19.28 26.56 -21.65
C VAL A 621 -18.03 26.16 -20.84
N LEU A 622 -18.09 25.02 -20.14
CA LEU A 622 -16.98 24.45 -19.39
C LEU A 622 -15.79 24.05 -20.27
N GLY A 623 -16.05 23.43 -21.43
CA GLY A 623 -14.98 23.03 -22.36
C GLY A 623 -14.20 24.22 -22.89
N GLN A 624 -14.88 25.32 -23.24
CA GLN A 624 -14.22 26.56 -23.67
C GLN A 624 -13.40 27.18 -22.53
N VAL A 625 -13.99 27.26 -21.34
CA VAL A 625 -13.30 27.76 -20.13
C VAL A 625 -12.02 26.99 -19.83
N LEU A 626 -12.08 25.66 -19.86
CA LEU A 626 -10.91 24.81 -19.60
C LEU A 626 -9.85 24.97 -20.68
N ARG A 627 -10.24 25.08 -21.95
CA ARG A 627 -9.32 25.33 -23.05
C ARG A 627 -8.61 26.67 -22.87
N ASP A 628 -9.34 27.74 -22.63
CA ASP A 628 -8.77 29.08 -22.46
C ASP A 628 -7.78 29.10 -21.29
N LEU A 629 -8.10 28.39 -20.19
CA LEU A 629 -7.19 28.22 -19.05
C LEU A 629 -5.92 27.44 -19.42
N LEU A 630 -6.08 26.30 -20.10
CA LEU A 630 -4.97 25.45 -20.52
C LEU A 630 -4.08 26.15 -21.57
N GLU A 631 -4.66 26.90 -22.49
CA GLU A 631 -3.97 27.65 -23.53
C GLU A 631 -3.21 28.84 -22.96
N LYS A 632 -3.81 29.63 -22.06
CA LYS A 632 -3.13 30.70 -21.32
C LYS A 632 -1.96 30.19 -20.47
N SER A 633 -2.10 28.99 -19.90
CA SER A 633 -0.99 28.35 -19.19
C SER A 633 0.14 27.91 -20.11
N ARG A 634 -0.14 27.52 -21.36
CA ARG A 634 0.89 27.15 -22.35
C ARG A 634 1.65 28.37 -22.84
N SER A 635 0.94 29.43 -23.23
CA SER A 635 1.56 30.67 -23.72
C SER A 635 2.38 31.39 -22.66
N GLY A 636 1.94 31.36 -21.39
CA GLY A 636 2.74 31.88 -20.27
C GLY A 636 4.03 31.09 -20.01
N GLN A 637 4.04 29.79 -20.33
CA GLN A 637 5.22 28.93 -20.17
C GLN A 637 6.23 29.15 -21.31
N GLU A 638 5.75 29.37 -22.54
CA GLU A 638 6.59 29.75 -23.70
C GLU A 638 7.24 31.12 -23.50
N MET A 639 6.49 32.14 -23.06
CA MET A 639 7.07 33.46 -22.75
C MET A 639 8.12 33.41 -21.64
N MET A 640 7.95 32.55 -20.63
CA MET A 640 8.92 32.38 -19.55
C MET A 640 10.18 31.64 -20.03
N LEU A 641 10.05 30.65 -20.92
CA LEU A 641 11.19 29.97 -21.54
C LEU A 641 11.95 30.92 -22.47
N ASP A 642 11.26 31.72 -23.28
CA ASP A 642 11.89 32.72 -24.15
C ASP A 642 12.56 33.85 -23.34
N SER A 643 11.95 34.28 -22.23
CA SER A 643 12.55 35.23 -21.29
C SER A 643 13.75 34.63 -20.54
N HIS A 644 13.72 33.33 -20.20
CA HIS A 644 14.88 32.66 -19.61
C HIS A 644 16.02 32.47 -20.60
N VAL A 645 15.72 32.13 -21.86
CA VAL A 645 16.72 32.05 -22.94
C VAL A 645 17.29 33.44 -23.24
N ALA A 646 16.45 34.49 -23.25
CA ALA A 646 16.91 35.87 -23.42
C ALA A 646 17.71 36.41 -22.23
N SER A 647 17.38 36.03 -20.99
CA SER A 647 18.07 36.49 -19.77
C SER A 647 19.33 35.69 -19.41
N THR A 648 19.48 34.46 -19.92
CA THR A 648 20.70 33.65 -19.69
C THR A 648 21.87 34.05 -20.58
N GLY A 649 21.68 34.96 -21.55
CA GLY A 649 22.79 35.59 -22.28
C GLY A 649 23.69 34.61 -23.06
N LEU A 650 23.21 33.40 -23.36
CA LEU A 650 23.94 32.44 -24.17
C LEU A 650 23.76 32.78 -25.65
N CYS A 651 24.59 33.71 -26.13
CA CYS A 651 24.83 33.88 -27.56
C CYS A 651 25.46 32.59 -28.10
N VAL A 652 24.64 31.73 -28.71
CA VAL A 652 25.15 30.70 -29.61
C VAL A 652 25.52 31.42 -30.91
N GLU A 653 26.82 31.69 -31.09
CA GLU A 653 27.33 32.18 -32.37
C GLU A 653 26.95 31.18 -33.46
N ALA A 654 26.27 31.68 -34.48
CA ALA A 654 25.99 30.93 -35.69
C ALA A 654 27.33 30.61 -36.37
N VAL A 655 27.71 29.33 -36.37
CA VAL A 655 28.82 28.84 -37.18
C VAL A 655 28.35 28.81 -38.64
N GLU A 656 28.87 29.73 -39.44
CA GLU A 656 28.69 29.73 -40.90
C GLU A 656 29.30 28.46 -41.52
N PRO A 657 28.73 27.96 -42.64
CA PRO A 657 29.29 26.81 -43.34
C PRO A 657 30.56 27.23 -44.10
N VAL A 658 31.70 26.65 -43.73
CA VAL A 658 32.94 26.78 -44.49
C VAL A 658 32.88 25.89 -45.73
N ASP A 659 32.73 26.50 -46.88
CA ASP A 659 32.98 25.90 -48.19
C ASP A 659 34.47 25.60 -48.40
N GLY A 660 34.73 24.35 -48.79
CA GLY A 660 35.76 23.88 -49.74
C GLY A 660 37.20 24.39 -49.64
N ARG A 661 38.15 23.44 -49.48
CA ARG A 661 39.21 23.24 -50.50
C ARG A 661 40.01 21.94 -50.32
N SER A 662 40.28 21.37 -51.48
CA SER A 662 41.09 20.21 -51.87
C SER A 662 42.57 20.27 -51.49
N SER A 663 43.19 19.09 -51.33
CA SER A 663 44.46 18.62 -51.95
C SER A 663 44.75 17.21 -51.39
N ALA A 664 44.58 16.11 -52.13
CA ALA A 664 45.53 15.52 -53.08
C ALA A 664 46.91 15.18 -52.49
N ALA A 665 47.23 13.89 -52.33
CA ALA A 665 48.39 13.23 -52.95
C ALA A 665 48.64 11.80 -52.42
N ASN A 666 48.67 10.86 -53.38
CA ASN A 666 49.62 9.74 -53.56
C ASN A 666 49.65 8.55 -52.58
N GLY A 667 49.06 7.44 -53.04
CA GLY A 667 49.85 6.34 -53.61
C GLY A 667 50.35 5.23 -52.66
N PRO A 668 50.79 4.09 -53.23
CA PRO A 668 50.15 2.79 -52.99
C PRO A 668 51.10 1.73 -52.41
N ASP A 669 50.55 0.57 -51.99
CA ASP A 669 51.07 -0.77 -52.30
C ASP A 669 50.19 -1.85 -51.65
N GLY A 670 49.75 -2.83 -52.45
CA GLY A 670 49.28 -4.15 -51.97
C GLY A 670 50.49 -5.08 -51.68
N PRO A 671 50.34 -6.42 -51.66
CA PRO A 671 49.15 -7.21 -51.98
C PRO A 671 48.93 -8.49 -51.11
N ASP A 672 47.84 -9.20 -51.45
CA ASP A 672 47.66 -10.66 -51.56
C ASP A 672 47.78 -11.66 -50.38
N ALA A 673 46.61 -12.25 -50.08
CA ALA A 673 46.22 -13.65 -50.34
C ALA A 673 46.60 -14.82 -49.39
N HIS A 674 45.64 -15.77 -49.34
CA HIS A 674 45.65 -17.15 -48.82
C HIS A 674 45.61 -17.29 -47.27
N ASP A 675 44.93 -18.27 -46.65
CA ASP A 675 44.53 -19.58 -47.13
C ASP A 675 43.36 -20.17 -46.31
N SER A 676 42.62 -21.02 -47.00
CA SER A 676 41.63 -22.03 -46.64
C SER A 676 42.11 -23.06 -45.62
N GLY A 677 41.17 -23.71 -44.91
CA GLY A 677 41.47 -24.94 -44.18
C GLY A 677 40.30 -25.50 -43.35
N SER A 678 39.51 -26.36 -43.98
CA SER A 678 38.53 -27.28 -43.39
C SER A 678 39.20 -28.51 -42.76
N ASP A 679 38.53 -29.15 -41.79
CA ASP A 679 38.36 -30.62 -41.59
C ASP A 679 37.92 -30.88 -40.14
N VAL A 680 36.71 -31.42 -39.86
CA VAL A 680 36.23 -32.80 -39.98
C VAL A 680 37.07 -33.81 -39.18
N GLY A 681 36.45 -34.39 -38.14
CA GLY A 681 36.99 -35.52 -37.38
C GLY A 681 36.00 -36.07 -36.36
N ASN A 682 35.26 -37.10 -36.78
CA ASN A 682 34.40 -38.00 -35.99
C ASN A 682 35.18 -38.94 -35.06
N LEU A 683 34.43 -39.61 -34.16
CA LEU A 683 34.58 -40.93 -33.49
C LEU A 683 34.42 -40.79 -31.96
N GLU A 684 33.25 -41.09 -31.39
CA GLU A 684 32.67 -42.42 -31.06
C GLU A 684 33.28 -43.11 -29.82
N ASP A 685 32.35 -43.54 -28.96
CA ASP A 685 32.39 -44.64 -27.99
C ASP A 685 33.36 -44.53 -26.78
N ARG A 686 33.00 -44.91 -25.54
CA ARG A 686 32.20 -46.07 -25.12
C ARG A 686 31.91 -45.98 -23.61
N ALA A 687 30.77 -46.55 -23.21
CA ALA A 687 30.36 -47.19 -21.94
C ALA A 687 31.17 -46.87 -20.64
N GLY A 688 30.57 -46.52 -19.51
CA GLY A 688 29.42 -47.15 -18.85
C GLY A 688 29.89 -48.04 -17.69
N ARG A 689 29.59 -47.68 -16.42
CA ARG A 689 29.42 -48.66 -15.34
C ARG A 689 28.76 -48.08 -14.09
N HIS A 690 27.80 -48.85 -13.59
CA HIS A 690 27.06 -48.74 -12.34
C HIS A 690 27.93 -48.81 -11.09
N GLY A 691 27.42 -48.22 -10.00
CA GLY A 691 27.81 -48.53 -8.61
C GLY A 691 26.79 -47.95 -7.63
N ASN A 692 25.88 -48.80 -7.16
CA ASN A 692 24.88 -48.57 -6.11
C ASN A 692 25.51 -48.52 -4.70
N GLY A 693 24.73 -48.03 -3.73
CA GLY A 693 24.79 -48.43 -2.31
C GLY A 693 25.32 -47.32 -1.39
N ALA A 694 24.50 -46.57 -0.65
CA ALA A 694 23.60 -46.93 0.45
C ALA A 694 24.30 -46.92 1.82
N GLU A 695 23.62 -46.21 2.72
CA GLU A 695 23.45 -46.46 4.17
C GLU A 695 24.43 -45.91 5.22
N GLU A 696 23.78 -45.16 6.14
CA GLU A 696 23.92 -45.16 7.61
C GLU A 696 25.21 -44.61 8.22
N ALA A 697 25.24 -44.07 9.44
CA ALA A 697 24.30 -43.45 10.37
C ALA A 697 25.17 -42.89 11.52
N ALA A 698 24.66 -41.86 12.19
CA ALA A 698 24.90 -41.46 13.60
C ALA A 698 26.28 -41.68 14.26
N ASN A 699 26.86 -40.60 14.81
CA ASN A 699 26.86 -40.41 16.27
C ASN A 699 27.44 -39.06 16.72
N ASP A 700 26.90 -38.65 17.85
CA ASP A 700 27.19 -37.49 18.69
C ASP A 700 28.63 -37.44 19.25
N ASN A 701 29.16 -36.24 19.46
CA ASN A 701 29.47 -35.70 20.80
C ASN A 701 30.28 -34.39 20.72
N ASP A 702 29.86 -33.46 21.56
CA ASP A 702 30.60 -32.47 22.36
C ASP A 702 32.14 -32.38 22.15
N ASP A 703 32.71 -31.18 22.04
CA ASP A 703 33.19 -30.45 23.22
C ASP A 703 33.90 -29.13 22.84
N GLU A 704 34.06 -28.30 23.86
CA GLU A 704 34.52 -26.91 23.90
C GLU A 704 36.00 -26.65 23.51
N THR A 705 36.21 -25.44 22.96
CA THR A 705 37.30 -24.47 23.24
C THR A 705 38.78 -24.72 22.84
N GLN A 706 39.33 -23.62 22.31
CA GLN A 706 40.73 -23.11 22.40
C GLN A 706 41.85 -23.84 21.64
N ASN A 707 42.35 -23.22 20.56
CA ASN A 707 43.58 -22.40 20.61
C ASN A 707 44.03 -21.92 19.22
N GLU A 708 44.67 -20.76 19.25
CA GLU A 708 45.43 -20.12 18.17
C GLU A 708 46.60 -21.00 17.70
N ALA A 709 46.87 -21.02 16.39
CA ALA A 709 48.18 -20.70 15.80
C ALA A 709 48.26 -21.07 14.30
N ASP A 710 48.79 -20.12 13.55
CA ASP A 710 49.29 -20.09 12.18
C ASP A 710 49.68 -21.42 11.48
N ALA A 711 49.25 -21.56 10.22
CA ALA A 711 50.15 -21.92 9.10
C ALA A 711 49.46 -21.79 7.72
N ASN A 712 49.87 -20.73 7.04
CA ASN A 712 50.11 -20.60 5.59
C ASN A 712 50.14 -21.91 4.77
N THR A 713 49.32 -22.02 3.70
CA THR A 713 49.69 -22.53 2.35
C THR A 713 48.45 -22.65 1.44
N GLY A 714 48.61 -22.33 0.15
CA GLY A 714 47.93 -23.09 -0.91
C GLY A 714 46.83 -22.39 -1.71
N ASP A 715 47.26 -21.49 -2.59
CA ASP A 715 46.58 -21.01 -3.79
C ASP A 715 45.90 -22.11 -4.64
N LYS A 716 44.65 -21.87 -5.10
CA LYS A 716 44.20 -22.12 -6.50
C LYS A 716 42.76 -21.63 -6.78
N ARG A 717 42.71 -20.47 -7.45
CA ARG A 717 41.88 -20.13 -8.64
C ARG A 717 40.39 -20.55 -8.68
N LYS A 718 39.51 -19.55 -8.52
CA LYS A 718 38.35 -19.31 -9.42
C LYS A 718 38.20 -17.81 -9.72
N ARG A 719 38.59 -17.45 -10.94
CA ARG A 719 38.22 -16.26 -11.72
C ARG A 719 36.90 -16.60 -12.47
N ASP A 720 35.94 -15.76 -12.80
CA ASP A 720 35.84 -14.31 -12.98
C ASP A 720 34.38 -13.87 -12.72
N CYS A 721 34.18 -12.65 -12.18
CA CYS A 721 33.01 -11.73 -12.34
C CYS A 721 32.89 -10.64 -11.23
N SER A 722 33.96 -10.24 -10.52
CA SER A 722 33.87 -9.19 -9.45
C SER A 722 34.80 -7.98 -9.59
N ALA A 723 35.65 -7.91 -10.61
CA ALA A 723 36.76 -6.95 -10.65
C ALA A 723 36.35 -5.46 -10.74
N ASP A 724 35.14 -5.14 -11.21
CA ASP A 724 34.70 -3.74 -11.35
C ASP A 724 34.15 -3.14 -10.04
N LEU A 725 33.83 -3.97 -9.03
CA LEU A 725 33.29 -3.50 -7.75
C LEU A 725 34.38 -3.14 -6.73
N ASP A 726 35.55 -3.76 -6.83
CA ASP A 726 36.60 -3.62 -5.82
C ASP A 726 37.47 -2.36 -6.03
N LEU A 727 37.64 -1.90 -7.28
CA LEU A 727 38.43 -0.70 -7.61
C LEU A 727 37.74 0.62 -7.20
N GLU A 728 36.40 0.71 -7.28
CA GLU A 728 35.65 1.91 -6.83
C GLU A 728 35.48 1.98 -5.30
N MET A 729 35.76 0.88 -4.59
CA MET A 729 35.63 0.79 -3.14
C MET A 729 36.89 1.36 -2.45
N GLU A 730 38.09 0.98 -2.92
CA GLU A 730 39.38 1.48 -2.41
C GLU A 730 39.59 2.99 -2.60
N GLU A 731 39.11 3.56 -3.72
CA GLU A 731 39.31 4.99 -4.01
C GLU A 731 38.49 5.90 -3.07
N SER A 732 37.36 5.40 -2.55
CA SER A 732 36.51 6.12 -1.60
C SER A 732 36.99 6.04 -0.14
N GLU A 733 37.63 4.94 0.27
CA GLU A 733 38.26 4.81 1.60
C GLU A 733 39.47 5.75 1.75
N LYS A 734 40.23 5.98 0.67
CA LYS A 734 41.34 6.95 0.66
C LYS A 734 40.87 8.40 0.82
N LYS A 735 39.69 8.76 0.32
CA LYS A 735 39.16 10.14 0.42
C LYS A 735 38.66 10.51 1.82
N ILE A 736 38.18 9.54 2.60
CA ILE A 736 37.72 9.78 4.00
C ILE A 736 38.92 9.94 4.96
N ARG A 737 40.11 9.42 4.60
CA ARG A 737 41.32 9.53 5.42
C ARG A 737 42.06 10.87 5.35
N ILE A 738 41.70 11.78 4.43
CA ILE A 738 42.50 13.00 4.15
C ILE A 738 41.99 14.26 4.87
N THR A 739 40.82 14.25 5.52
CA THR A 739 40.28 15.47 6.20
C THR A 739 40.57 15.54 7.70
N GLY A 740 41.60 14.85 8.18
CA GLY A 740 42.04 14.88 9.58
C GLY A 740 43.44 15.48 9.73
N THR A 741 43.56 16.80 9.60
CA THR A 741 44.73 17.56 10.11
C THR A 741 44.23 18.65 11.05
N MET A 742 44.68 18.50 12.31
CA MET A 742 44.60 19.36 13.51
C MET A 742 43.70 20.60 13.51
#